data_AF-A0A8C5DFN5-F1
#
_entry.id   AF-A0A8C5DFN5-F1
#
_cell.length_a   1.000
_cell.length_b   1.000
_cell.length_c   1.000
_cell.angle_alpha   90.00
_cell.angle_beta   90.00
_cell.angle_gamma   90.00
#
_symmetry.space_group_name_H-M   'P 1'
#
loop_
_entity.id
_entity.type
_entity.pdbx_description
1 polymer ?
#
loop_
_entity_poly.entity_id
_entity_poly.type
_entity_poly.pdbx_seq_one_letter_code
_entity_poly.pdbx_strand_id
1 'polypeptide(L)'
;MIGGKSLPLCRPQSNMKSLEHELHCPVCKDVVKQPVVLPCQHSVCLMCASEVLVANGYPAPDLPPEPNSPASTPNTRSPRQARRPTPKAEQRPIDRVLRSVYAGRRRKEGPPLVMMFPCGPCGRNVELGEKGLTDCLRNLTLERIVERYRHTVSLGSVAVLCQFCKPPQTLEATKGCGDCKANFCNECFKLYHPWGTPRAQHEHILPTLNFRPKVLTCPDHDQEKLQFYCRTCQRLLCPLCKLRRIHTGHKILPVTQAYQALKEKITKEMNYILANQDTVLGQITQLESAITQTEVNSVSAREQLAQSIRDLTAALAERHASLTLALEGARHKRGEALAAQVSERRSLMEHAGLMAFAQELLKESDQPCFVQAARQTHNRLSKGIENLQHFSLAADPSFRHFQLDVSKELKLLTELNFIQAPLAPVIETQRSLAYDQLFLCWRLPPESSPAWHFSVEYRRRGVVPGGASRGGMRGGLSSARWGWQRLEEMSGSSAVIDRLEMDSVYVLRVRGCNKAGYGEYSEEVYLHTPPAPVLNFYLDSRWGLHADRLVVSKEQRCARSVPGLSLLQAADHALTSCHLTSDLLVGDVAITQGRHYWACSVEPGSYLVKVGVGLESKLQEWFHLPQDMASPRYDPDSGHDSGAEDAQDSAPPFCFLTMGMGKIYLPQQNYHHQGSHGNNNRDPITNGNGPSTPTGLTYPLPPRLGVCLDFEKGRLTFYDAHSLRPLWEGHVDCSGPVCPAFCFIGGGSLQLQELVANRNADQTPVRRVTIQTRLSSLNN
;
A
#
# COMPACT_ATOMS: atom_id res chain seq x y z
N MET A 1 6.76 5.39 38.79
CA MET A 1 5.57 4.70 39.33
C MET A 1 4.53 4.56 38.24
N ILE A 2 4.61 3.48 37.46
CA ILE A 2 3.48 2.97 36.66
C ILE A 2 3.50 1.46 36.91
N GLY A 3 2.47 0.98 37.63
CA GLY A 3 2.39 -0.37 38.12
C GLY A 3 2.20 -1.37 36.98
N GLY A 4 3.30 -1.99 36.55
CA GLY A 4 3.27 -3.22 35.77
C GLY A 4 2.73 -4.34 36.68
N LYS A 5 1.42 -4.54 36.67
CA LYS A 5 0.83 -5.80 37.15
C LYS A 5 1.29 -6.88 36.19
N SER A 6 2.32 -7.62 36.58
CA SER A 6 2.60 -8.93 36.02
C SER A 6 1.35 -9.79 36.19
N LEU A 7 0.60 -9.95 35.09
CA LEU A 7 -0.40 -11.00 34.99
C LEU A 7 0.35 -12.33 35.16
N PRO A 8 -0.02 -13.19 36.12
CA PRO A 8 0.66 -14.45 36.28
C PRO A 8 0.43 -15.26 35.01
N LEU A 9 1.53 -15.79 34.43
CA LEU A 9 1.48 -16.81 33.40
C LEU A 9 0.39 -17.81 33.76
N CYS A 10 -0.65 -17.91 32.92
CA CYS A 10 -1.59 -19.03 32.99
C CYS A 10 -0.82 -20.29 32.59
N ARG A 11 -0.04 -20.84 33.53
CA ARG A 11 0.16 -22.29 33.59
C ARG A 11 -1.24 -22.92 33.55
N PRO A 12 -1.44 -24.05 32.86
CA PRO A 12 -2.72 -24.74 32.89
C PRO A 12 -3.09 -24.97 34.34
N GLN A 13 -4.04 -24.19 34.87
CA GLN A 13 -4.66 -24.49 36.14
C GLN A 13 -5.20 -25.91 36.01
N SER A 14 -5.03 -26.71 37.06
CA SER A 14 -5.51 -28.09 37.11
C SER A 14 -6.84 -28.22 36.36
N ASN A 15 -6.95 -29.19 35.43
CA ASN A 15 -8.12 -29.39 34.55
C ASN A 15 -9.48 -29.30 35.28
N MET A 16 -9.50 -29.53 36.59
CA MET A 16 -10.67 -29.40 37.46
C MET A 16 -11.16 -27.95 37.66
N LYS A 17 -10.28 -26.95 37.78
CA LYS A 17 -10.67 -25.52 37.94
C LYS A 17 -11.16 -24.90 36.63
N SER A 18 -10.62 -25.34 35.49
CA SER A 18 -11.12 -24.91 34.17
C SER A 18 -12.51 -25.49 33.89
N LEU A 19 -12.81 -26.69 34.39
CA LEU A 19 -14.11 -27.34 34.24
C LEU A 19 -15.20 -26.62 35.07
N GLU A 20 -14.85 -26.01 36.21
CA GLU A 20 -15.82 -25.29 37.06
C GLU A 20 -16.66 -24.29 36.26
N HIS A 21 -16.04 -23.45 35.43
CA HIS A 21 -16.75 -22.42 34.66
C HIS A 21 -17.84 -22.99 33.73
N GLU A 22 -17.63 -24.20 33.19
CA GLU A 22 -18.57 -24.89 32.31
C GLU A 22 -19.73 -25.58 33.06
N LEU A 23 -19.64 -25.72 34.39
CA LEU A 23 -20.64 -26.40 35.23
C LEU A 23 -21.58 -25.45 36.00
N HIS A 24 -21.33 -24.14 35.97
CA HIS A 24 -22.14 -23.15 36.66
C HIS A 24 -23.30 -22.64 35.80
N CYS A 25 -24.43 -22.39 36.45
CA CYS A 25 -25.57 -21.74 35.83
C CYS A 25 -25.27 -20.25 35.64
N PRO A 26 -25.45 -19.66 34.45
CA PRO A 26 -25.16 -18.25 34.22
C PRO A 26 -26.10 -17.28 34.97
N VAL A 27 -27.23 -17.79 35.48
CA VAL A 27 -28.23 -16.98 36.22
C VAL A 27 -27.91 -16.96 37.72
N CYS A 28 -27.90 -18.12 38.39
CA CYS A 28 -27.66 -18.19 39.84
C CYS A 28 -26.17 -18.25 40.21
N LYS A 29 -25.26 -18.43 39.23
CA LYS A 29 -23.81 -18.58 39.42
C LYS A 29 -23.39 -19.77 40.29
N ASP A 30 -24.32 -20.67 40.62
CA ASP A 30 -24.07 -21.93 41.32
C ASP A 30 -24.00 -23.10 40.33
N VAL A 31 -23.43 -24.23 40.79
CA VAL A 31 -23.40 -25.49 40.05
C VAL A 31 -24.81 -25.87 39.61
N VAL A 32 -24.99 -26.06 38.30
CA VAL A 32 -26.30 -26.20 37.67
C VAL A 32 -27.14 -27.34 38.26
N LYS A 33 -28.44 -27.08 38.46
CA LYS A 33 -29.44 -28.02 39.00
C LYS A 33 -30.56 -28.20 37.98
N GLN A 34 -30.89 -29.44 37.64
CA GLN A 34 -31.87 -29.78 36.60
C GLN A 34 -31.68 -28.95 35.32
N PRO A 35 -30.51 -29.05 34.66
CA PRO A 35 -30.19 -28.19 33.52
C PRO A 35 -31.14 -28.43 32.34
N VAL A 36 -31.61 -27.36 31.71
CA VAL A 36 -32.29 -27.37 30.41
C VAL A 36 -31.39 -26.76 29.35
N VAL A 37 -31.42 -27.32 28.14
CA VAL A 37 -30.69 -26.81 26.97
C VAL A 37 -31.58 -25.83 26.22
N LEU A 38 -31.15 -24.58 26.16
CA LEU A 38 -31.80 -23.54 25.35
C LEU A 38 -31.54 -23.79 23.85
N PRO A 39 -32.38 -23.25 22.95
CA PRO A 39 -32.14 -23.33 21.50
C PRO A 39 -30.78 -22.77 21.03
N CYS A 40 -30.18 -21.85 21.80
CA CYS A 40 -28.82 -21.36 21.59
C CYS A 40 -27.70 -22.30 22.10
N GLN A 41 -28.05 -23.51 22.53
CA GLN A 41 -27.19 -24.58 23.06
C GLN A 41 -26.55 -24.34 24.43
N HIS A 42 -26.81 -23.20 25.08
CA HIS A 42 -26.40 -22.97 26.46
C HIS A 42 -27.36 -23.64 27.46
N SER A 43 -26.81 -24.01 28.62
CA SER A 43 -27.57 -24.66 29.69
C SER A 43 -27.82 -23.71 30.87
N VAL A 44 -29.00 -23.81 31.45
CA VAL A 44 -29.44 -23.03 32.61
C VAL A 44 -30.24 -23.93 33.55
N CYS A 45 -30.28 -23.65 34.86
CA CYS A 45 -31.16 -24.37 35.78
C CYS A 45 -32.62 -24.19 35.36
N LEU A 46 -33.43 -25.26 35.43
CA LEU A 46 -34.87 -25.19 35.14
C LEU A 46 -35.56 -24.09 35.97
N MET A 47 -35.24 -23.99 37.27
CA MET A 47 -35.84 -22.97 38.13
C MET A 47 -35.40 -21.56 37.78
N CYS A 48 -34.11 -21.36 37.54
CA CYS A 48 -33.62 -20.05 37.11
C CYS A 48 -34.24 -19.62 35.77
N ALA A 49 -34.44 -20.58 34.85
CA ALA A 49 -35.08 -20.28 33.57
C ALA A 49 -36.56 -19.88 33.77
N SER A 50 -37.27 -20.57 34.65
CA SER A 50 -38.66 -20.28 35.01
C SER A 50 -38.79 -18.90 35.67
N GLU A 51 -37.95 -18.60 36.66
CA GLU A 51 -37.93 -17.31 37.37
C GLU A 51 -37.66 -16.14 36.41
N VAL A 52 -36.72 -16.30 35.48
CA VAL A 52 -36.43 -15.29 34.46
C VAL A 52 -37.63 -15.08 33.53
N LEU A 53 -38.37 -16.13 33.13
CA LEU A 53 -39.57 -15.97 32.30
C LEU A 53 -40.71 -15.29 33.05
N VAL A 54 -40.95 -15.65 34.32
CA VAL A 54 -41.96 -15.01 35.16
C VAL A 54 -41.62 -13.53 35.39
N ALA A 55 -40.35 -13.21 35.66
CA ALA A 55 -39.89 -11.83 35.80
C ALA A 55 -40.09 -10.99 34.53
N ASN A 56 -40.07 -11.62 33.35
CA ASN A 56 -40.33 -10.99 32.06
C ASN A 56 -41.83 -10.96 31.68
N GLY A 57 -42.73 -11.28 32.61
CA GLY A 57 -44.18 -11.15 32.42
C GLY A 57 -44.87 -12.34 31.73
N TYR A 58 -44.17 -13.47 31.55
CA TYR A 58 -44.78 -14.70 31.02
C TYR A 58 -45.47 -15.51 32.14
N PRO A 59 -46.52 -16.30 31.82
CA PRO A 59 -47.17 -17.15 32.81
C PRO A 59 -46.18 -18.18 33.38
N ALA A 60 -46.36 -18.52 34.66
CA ALA A 60 -45.56 -19.55 35.31
C ALA A 60 -45.72 -20.89 34.55
N PRO A 61 -44.62 -21.52 34.11
CA PRO A 61 -44.69 -22.81 33.41
C PRO A 61 -45.19 -23.91 34.36
N ASP A 62 -45.97 -24.86 33.83
CA ASP A 62 -46.43 -26.05 34.56
C ASP A 62 -45.23 -26.98 34.84
N LEU A 63 -44.58 -26.77 35.98
CA LEU A 63 -43.45 -27.57 36.42
C LEU A 63 -43.94 -28.83 37.17
N PRO A 64 -43.31 -30.01 36.99
CA PRO A 64 -43.66 -31.19 37.77
C PRO A 64 -43.31 -30.96 39.25
N PRO A 65 -44.13 -31.42 40.21
CA PRO A 65 -43.94 -31.16 41.64
C PRO A 65 -42.53 -31.57 42.11
N GLU A 66 -41.89 -30.69 42.89
CA GLU A 66 -40.59 -30.99 43.49
C GLU A 66 -40.69 -32.11 44.54
N PRO A 67 -39.68 -32.99 44.65
CA PRO A 67 -39.53 -33.82 45.84
C PRO A 67 -39.10 -32.93 47.01
N ASN A 68 -39.90 -32.93 48.08
CA ASN A 68 -39.72 -32.15 49.31
C ASN A 68 -38.26 -32.05 49.77
N SER A 69 -37.75 -30.82 49.88
CA SER A 69 -36.60 -30.50 50.73
C SER A 69 -37.03 -30.54 52.21
N PRO A 70 -36.23 -31.11 53.14
CA PRO A 70 -36.63 -31.22 54.53
C PRO A 70 -36.39 -29.88 55.25
N ALA A 71 -37.41 -29.04 55.35
CA ALA A 71 -37.53 -28.05 56.42
C ALA A 71 -39.00 -27.64 56.57
N SER A 72 -39.50 -27.69 57.81
CA SER A 72 -40.81 -27.22 58.32
C SER A 72 -41.84 -28.32 58.59
N THR A 73 -42.07 -28.50 59.89
CA THR A 73 -43.01 -29.38 60.58
C THR A 73 -44.48 -29.15 60.21
N PRO A 74 -45.38 -30.14 60.41
CA PRO A 74 -46.80 -29.97 60.15
C PRO A 74 -47.48 -29.28 61.34
N ASN A 75 -48.08 -28.10 61.12
CA ASN A 75 -48.94 -27.46 62.11
C ASN A 75 -50.36 -28.03 62.03
N THR A 76 -50.83 -28.51 63.17
CA THR A 76 -52.20 -28.92 63.44
C THR A 76 -53.16 -27.72 63.35
N ARG A 77 -54.36 -27.90 62.77
CA ARG A 77 -55.69 -27.67 63.41
C ARG A 77 -56.84 -27.63 62.37
N SER A 78 -57.95 -28.23 62.80
CA SER A 78 -59.25 -28.45 62.13
C SER A 78 -60.09 -27.17 61.89
N PRO A 79 -61.21 -27.23 61.12
CA PRO A 79 -61.75 -26.12 60.32
C PRO A 79 -62.97 -25.41 60.92
N ARG A 80 -63.34 -24.33 60.22
CA ARG A 80 -64.69 -23.73 60.05
C ARG A 80 -64.93 -22.41 60.80
N GLN A 81 -64.89 -21.29 60.06
CA GLN A 81 -65.89 -20.22 60.10
C GLN A 81 -65.68 -19.22 58.95
N ALA A 82 -66.79 -18.81 58.34
CA ALA A 82 -66.88 -17.87 57.22
C ALA A 82 -66.99 -16.43 57.71
N ARG A 83 -66.47 -15.45 56.96
CA ARG A 83 -67.22 -14.30 56.43
C ARG A 83 -66.32 -13.28 55.73
N ARG A 84 -67.02 -12.50 54.89
CA ARG A 84 -66.68 -11.45 53.92
C ARG A 84 -65.54 -10.47 54.24
N PRO A 85 -65.05 -9.78 53.17
CA PRO A 85 -63.89 -8.89 53.20
C PRO A 85 -64.24 -7.43 53.47
N THR A 86 -63.26 -6.67 53.96
CA THR A 86 -62.93 -5.25 53.68
C THR A 86 -61.70 -4.87 54.53
N PRO A 87 -60.97 -3.77 54.26
CA PRO A 87 -60.64 -3.12 52.99
C PRO A 87 -59.10 -3.00 52.83
N LYS A 88 -58.60 -2.57 51.67
CA LYS A 88 -57.35 -1.82 51.64
C LYS A 88 -57.47 -0.63 50.70
N ALA A 89 -57.39 0.55 51.31
CA ALA A 89 -57.07 1.84 50.71
C ALA A 89 -55.73 1.70 49.95
N GLU A 90 -55.74 1.99 48.65
CA GLU A 90 -55.30 3.25 48.05
C GLU A 90 -53.82 3.59 48.29
N GLN A 91 -53.04 3.53 47.21
CA GLN A 91 -52.08 4.59 46.92
C GLN A 91 -52.08 4.90 45.41
N ARG A 92 -52.87 5.94 45.14
CA ARG A 92 -52.69 7.04 44.19
C ARG A 92 -53.14 6.93 42.72
N PRO A 93 -53.67 8.04 42.17
CA PRO A 93 -54.31 8.15 40.86
C PRO A 93 -53.37 8.83 39.83
N ILE A 94 -53.66 8.83 38.53
CA ILE A 94 -54.24 9.94 37.73
C ILE A 94 -53.80 9.57 36.28
N ASP A 95 -54.55 9.57 35.18
CA ASP A 95 -55.75 10.28 34.70
C ASP A 95 -56.59 9.33 33.81
N ARG A 96 -57.91 9.23 34.00
CA ARG A 96 -59.00 9.97 33.30
C ARG A 96 -58.99 9.90 31.77
N VAL A 97 -60.12 9.81 31.05
CA VAL A 97 -61.52 9.37 31.25
C VAL A 97 -62.21 9.65 29.90
N LEU A 98 -63.05 8.71 29.44
CA LEU A 98 -64.32 8.84 28.69
C LEU A 98 -64.50 7.64 27.74
N ARG A 99 -65.32 6.65 28.15
CA ARG A 99 -66.73 6.42 27.74
C ARG A 99 -66.84 6.10 26.24
N SER A 100 -67.38 4.97 25.82
CA SER A 100 -68.81 4.68 25.94
C SER A 100 -69.12 3.28 25.38
N VAL A 101 -69.93 2.54 26.13
CA VAL A 101 -71.05 1.66 25.73
C VAL A 101 -71.05 1.07 24.30
N TYR A 102 -71.05 -0.26 24.19
CA TYR A 102 -72.17 -1.09 23.68
C TYR A 102 -71.72 -2.55 23.48
N ALA A 103 -72.65 -3.45 23.72
CA ALA A 103 -72.52 -4.89 23.71
C ALA A 103 -72.26 -5.48 22.32
N GLY A 104 -71.54 -6.61 22.30
CA GLY A 104 -71.68 -7.68 21.32
C GLY A 104 -70.85 -7.57 20.05
N ARG A 105 -69.77 -8.36 19.96
CA ARG A 105 -69.46 -9.29 18.84
C ARG A 105 -68.07 -9.91 18.99
N ARG A 106 -68.01 -11.20 18.61
CA ARG A 106 -66.85 -12.10 18.46
C ARG A 106 -65.49 -11.42 18.18
N ARG A 107 -64.43 -11.90 18.83
CA ARG A 107 -63.01 -11.82 18.38
C ARG A 107 -62.32 -13.13 18.80
N LYS A 108 -61.99 -14.02 17.86
CA LYS A 108 -60.74 -14.07 17.07
C LYS A 108 -59.55 -14.38 17.99
N GLU A 109 -59.15 -15.66 18.03
CA GLU A 109 -57.91 -16.13 18.65
C GLU A 109 -56.75 -15.23 18.22
N GLY A 110 -56.03 -14.69 19.19
CA GLY A 110 -54.80 -13.93 18.94
C GLY A 110 -53.66 -14.84 18.48
N PRO A 111 -52.60 -14.28 17.88
CA PRO A 111 -51.42 -15.06 17.51
C PRO A 111 -50.80 -15.75 18.75
N PRO A 112 -50.19 -16.94 18.59
CA PRO A 112 -49.52 -17.63 19.70
C PRO A 112 -48.39 -16.76 20.27
N LEU A 113 -48.32 -16.66 21.60
CA LEU A 113 -47.29 -15.90 22.30
C LEU A 113 -45.95 -16.65 22.24
N VAL A 114 -45.01 -16.18 21.42
CA VAL A 114 -43.64 -16.70 21.37
C VAL A 114 -42.85 -16.17 22.57
N MET A 115 -42.32 -17.06 23.42
CA MET A 115 -41.56 -16.66 24.61
C MET A 115 -40.09 -16.38 24.27
N MET A 116 -39.57 -15.25 24.72
CA MET A 116 -38.17 -14.84 24.54
C MET A 116 -37.39 -14.99 25.85
N PHE A 117 -36.22 -15.64 25.79
CA PHE A 117 -35.33 -15.85 26.93
C PHE A 117 -33.99 -15.12 26.77
N PRO A 118 -33.61 -14.19 27.66
CA PRO A 118 -32.31 -13.52 27.61
C PRO A 118 -31.18 -14.46 28.05
N CYS A 119 -30.44 -14.99 27.08
CA CYS A 119 -29.32 -15.88 27.37
C CYS A 119 -28.04 -15.06 27.66
N GLY A 120 -27.65 -15.02 28.94
CA GLY A 120 -26.44 -14.32 29.40
C GLY A 120 -25.15 -14.70 28.64
N PRO A 121 -24.83 -15.99 28.43
CA PRO A 121 -23.65 -16.41 27.67
C PRO A 121 -23.63 -15.95 26.20
N CYS A 122 -24.80 -15.91 25.54
CA CYS A 122 -24.89 -15.44 24.16
C CYS A 122 -24.94 -13.92 24.01
N GLY A 123 -25.39 -13.21 25.05
CA GLY A 123 -25.79 -11.80 24.96
C GLY A 123 -27.01 -11.56 24.05
N ARG A 124 -27.84 -12.58 23.79
CA ARG A 124 -29.00 -12.52 22.86
C ARG A 124 -30.27 -13.09 23.48
N ASN A 125 -31.43 -12.61 23.01
CA ASN A 125 -32.74 -13.17 23.33
C ASN A 125 -33.03 -14.39 22.45
N VAL A 126 -33.40 -15.52 23.07
CA VAL A 126 -33.60 -16.82 22.43
C VAL A 126 -35.08 -17.15 22.41
N GLU A 127 -35.61 -17.50 21.24
CA GLU A 127 -37.01 -17.93 21.06
C GLU A 127 -37.22 -19.35 21.60
N LEU A 128 -38.08 -19.53 22.60
CA LEU A 128 -38.38 -20.83 23.21
C LEU A 128 -39.60 -21.55 22.60
N GLY A 129 -40.27 -20.94 21.61
CA GLY A 129 -41.48 -21.49 21.00
C GLY A 129 -42.75 -21.25 21.81
N GLU A 130 -43.85 -21.90 21.40
CA GLU A 130 -45.19 -21.68 21.96
C GLU A 130 -45.39 -22.36 23.32
N LYS A 131 -44.66 -23.46 23.60
CA LYS A 131 -44.74 -24.18 24.89
C LYS A 131 -43.58 -23.84 25.84
N GLY A 132 -42.75 -22.86 25.50
CA GLY A 132 -41.70 -22.31 26.36
C GLY A 132 -40.68 -23.35 26.83
N LEU A 133 -40.42 -23.41 28.14
CA LEU A 133 -39.41 -24.33 28.72
C LEU A 133 -39.73 -25.82 28.54
N THR A 134 -40.97 -26.18 28.23
CA THR A 134 -41.35 -27.59 28.03
C THR A 134 -40.79 -28.15 26.71
N ASP A 135 -40.57 -27.29 25.70
CA ASP A 135 -39.93 -27.68 24.44
C ASP A 135 -38.39 -27.76 24.56
N CYS A 136 -37.82 -27.27 25.66
CA CYS A 136 -36.38 -27.35 25.92
C CYS A 136 -35.99 -28.75 26.42
N LEU A 137 -34.95 -29.33 25.82
CA LEU A 137 -34.46 -30.65 26.23
C LEU A 137 -33.74 -30.58 27.58
N ARG A 138 -33.97 -31.57 28.44
CA ARG A 138 -33.17 -31.75 29.67
C ARG A 138 -31.72 -32.10 29.30
N ASN A 139 -30.75 -31.40 29.89
CA ASN A 139 -29.33 -31.70 29.70
C ASN A 139 -28.86 -32.80 30.68
N LEU A 140 -29.31 -34.04 30.44
CA LEU A 140 -28.93 -35.17 31.28
C LEU A 140 -27.42 -35.45 31.27
N THR A 141 -26.72 -35.06 30.19
CA THR A 141 -25.27 -35.18 30.10
C THR A 141 -24.59 -34.25 31.10
N LEU A 142 -24.97 -32.97 31.13
CA LEU A 142 -24.45 -32.01 32.09
C LEU A 142 -24.83 -32.38 33.53
N GLU A 143 -26.05 -32.87 33.75
CA GLU A 143 -26.48 -33.39 35.06
C GLU A 143 -25.56 -34.53 35.54
N ARG A 144 -25.23 -35.50 34.68
CA ARG A 144 -24.30 -36.61 35.01
C ARG A 144 -22.86 -36.13 35.18
N ILE A 145 -22.40 -35.13 34.40
CA ILE A 145 -21.06 -34.55 34.56
C ILE A 145 -20.96 -33.83 35.90
N VAL A 146 -21.98 -33.04 36.27
CA VAL A 146 -22.08 -32.37 37.57
C VAL A 146 -22.13 -33.37 38.72
N GLU A 147 -22.89 -34.46 38.60
CA GLU A 147 -22.90 -35.54 39.59
C GLU A 147 -21.49 -36.11 39.79
N ARG A 148 -20.80 -36.48 38.71
CA ARG A 148 -19.41 -36.97 38.79
C ARG A 148 -18.47 -35.92 39.39
N TYR A 149 -18.60 -34.66 38.98
CA TYR A 149 -17.82 -33.55 39.51
C TYR A 149 -18.01 -33.39 41.02
N ARG A 150 -19.26 -33.40 41.50
CA ARG A 150 -19.61 -33.37 42.93
C ARG A 150 -19.02 -34.56 43.68
N HIS A 151 -19.07 -35.76 43.11
CA HIS A 151 -18.44 -36.95 43.72
C HIS A 151 -16.91 -36.84 43.80
N THR A 152 -16.26 -36.21 42.81
CA THR A 152 -14.80 -36.05 42.81
C THR A 152 -14.30 -34.90 43.68
N VAL A 153 -15.10 -33.85 43.89
CA VAL A 153 -14.69 -32.61 44.59
C VAL A 153 -15.26 -32.54 46.02
N SER A 154 -16.32 -33.29 46.35
CA SER A 154 -16.92 -33.34 47.69
C SER A 154 -16.82 -34.74 48.31
N LEU A 155 -16.08 -34.86 49.41
CA LEU A 155 -15.92 -36.07 50.25
C LEU A 155 -17.20 -36.48 51.04
N GLY A 156 -18.40 -36.11 50.59
CA GLY A 156 -19.65 -36.42 51.30
C GLY A 156 -20.86 -36.42 50.39
N SER A 157 -21.45 -37.60 50.14
CA SER A 157 -22.79 -37.69 49.58
C SER A 157 -23.79 -37.13 50.60
N VAL A 158 -24.75 -36.31 50.14
CA VAL A 158 -25.92 -35.96 50.97
C VAL A 158 -26.67 -37.26 51.28
N ALA A 159 -26.71 -37.68 52.55
CA ALA A 159 -27.44 -38.87 52.98
C ALA A 159 -28.93 -38.72 52.65
N VAL A 160 -29.49 -39.66 51.89
CA VAL A 160 -30.91 -39.63 51.50
C VAL A 160 -31.72 -40.28 52.62
N LEU A 161 -32.63 -39.55 53.26
CA LEU A 161 -33.39 -40.04 54.41
C LEU A 161 -34.68 -40.78 54.02
N CYS A 162 -35.11 -41.73 54.85
CA CYS A 162 -36.39 -42.43 54.72
C CYS A 162 -37.57 -41.47 54.96
N GLN A 163 -38.54 -41.49 54.06
CA GLN A 163 -39.70 -40.58 54.09
C GLN A 163 -40.88 -41.10 54.94
N PHE A 164 -40.80 -42.35 55.43
CA PHE A 164 -41.91 -43.03 56.11
C PHE A 164 -41.60 -43.43 57.55
N CYS A 165 -40.41 -43.10 58.06
CA CYS A 165 -40.09 -43.26 59.48
C CYS A 165 -40.92 -42.27 60.31
N LYS A 166 -41.52 -42.73 61.42
CA LYS A 166 -42.18 -41.83 62.38
C LYS A 166 -41.08 -41.09 63.19
N PRO A 167 -41.21 -39.77 63.43
CA PRO A 167 -40.27 -39.04 64.30
C PRO A 167 -40.23 -39.66 65.71
N PRO A 168 -39.08 -39.61 66.44
CA PRO A 168 -37.90 -38.77 66.18
C PRO A 168 -36.75 -39.45 65.40
N GLN A 169 -36.84 -40.74 65.06
CA GLN A 169 -35.76 -41.46 64.39
C GLN A 169 -36.03 -41.61 62.88
N THR A 170 -35.67 -40.60 62.09
CA THR A 170 -35.63 -40.73 60.63
C THR A 170 -34.32 -41.38 60.20
N LEU A 171 -34.37 -42.64 59.78
CA LEU A 171 -33.20 -43.39 59.33
C LEU A 171 -32.81 -43.03 57.90
N GLU A 172 -31.55 -43.26 57.55
CA GLU A 172 -31.10 -43.19 56.16
C GLU A 172 -31.86 -44.21 55.31
N ALA A 173 -32.29 -43.79 54.13
CA ALA A 173 -32.93 -44.67 53.18
C ALA A 173 -31.88 -45.61 52.58
N THR A 174 -32.20 -46.89 52.57
CA THR A 174 -31.36 -47.92 51.95
C THR A 174 -31.94 -48.40 50.64
N LYS A 175 -33.24 -48.14 50.38
CA LYS A 175 -33.96 -48.54 49.18
C LYS A 175 -34.83 -47.40 48.67
N GLY A 176 -34.76 -47.12 47.37
CA GLY A 176 -35.74 -46.32 46.65
C GLY A 176 -36.72 -47.22 45.91
N CYS A 177 -37.94 -46.74 45.68
CA CYS A 177 -38.90 -47.40 44.79
C CYS A 177 -39.26 -46.43 43.65
N GLY A 178 -39.02 -46.86 42.41
CA GLY A 178 -39.29 -46.07 41.20
C GLY A 178 -40.77 -45.75 41.03
N ASP A 179 -41.65 -46.74 41.30
CA ASP A 179 -43.09 -46.59 41.14
C ASP A 179 -43.72 -45.79 42.28
N CYS A 180 -43.29 -46.02 43.52
CA CYS A 180 -43.73 -45.22 44.68
C CYS A 180 -43.10 -43.82 44.70
N LYS A 181 -42.06 -43.56 43.90
CA LYS A 181 -41.27 -42.32 43.87
C LYS A 181 -40.82 -41.85 45.24
N ALA A 182 -40.42 -42.81 46.08
CA ALA A 182 -40.14 -42.55 47.49
C ALA A 182 -38.97 -43.38 48.02
N ASN A 183 -38.30 -42.83 49.04
CA ASN A 183 -37.13 -43.44 49.67
C ASN A 183 -37.51 -44.06 51.02
N PHE A 184 -37.07 -45.29 51.24
CA PHE A 184 -37.41 -46.10 52.40
C PHE A 184 -36.14 -46.62 53.09
N CYS A 185 -36.15 -46.67 54.42
CA CYS A 185 -35.25 -47.55 55.15
C CYS A 185 -35.70 -49.01 54.96
N ASN A 186 -34.84 -49.97 55.28
CA ASN A 186 -35.15 -51.40 55.07
C ASN A 186 -36.46 -51.84 55.72
N GLU A 187 -36.81 -51.32 56.90
CA GLU A 187 -38.03 -51.68 57.62
C GLU A 187 -39.28 -51.06 56.99
N CYS A 188 -39.26 -49.76 56.69
CA CYS A 188 -40.36 -49.11 55.96
C CYS A 188 -40.55 -49.71 54.56
N PHE A 189 -39.48 -50.15 53.90
CA PHE A 189 -39.59 -50.76 52.59
C PHE A 189 -40.41 -52.07 52.65
N LYS A 190 -40.08 -52.97 53.58
CA LYS A 190 -40.81 -54.25 53.78
C LYS A 190 -42.27 -54.03 54.14
N LEU A 191 -42.57 -53.02 54.97
CA LEU A 191 -43.93 -52.68 55.38
C LEU A 191 -44.78 -52.20 54.21
N TYR A 192 -44.23 -51.38 53.31
CA TYR A 192 -44.96 -50.81 52.18
C TYR A 192 -44.92 -51.68 50.91
N HIS A 193 -43.97 -52.62 50.83
CA HIS A 193 -43.81 -53.59 49.73
C HIS A 193 -43.78 -55.04 50.28
N PRO A 194 -44.85 -55.50 50.96
CA PRO A 194 -44.91 -56.86 51.49
C PRO A 194 -45.00 -57.88 50.34
N TRP A 195 -44.26 -58.98 50.47
CA TRP A 195 -44.16 -60.02 49.47
C TRP A 195 -45.54 -60.59 49.08
N GLY A 196 -45.75 -60.84 47.78
CA GLY A 196 -47.03 -61.32 47.24
C GLY A 196 -48.07 -60.24 46.91
N THR A 197 -47.76 -58.96 47.13
CA THR A 197 -48.63 -57.84 46.71
C THR A 197 -48.20 -57.24 45.36
N PRO A 198 -49.09 -56.55 44.62
CA PRO A 198 -48.71 -55.82 43.40
C PRO A 198 -47.57 -54.82 43.65
N ARG A 199 -47.53 -54.24 44.86
CA ARG A 199 -46.45 -53.32 45.25
C ARG A 199 -45.09 -54.00 45.35
N ALA A 200 -45.01 -55.29 45.68
CA ALA A 200 -43.73 -56.00 45.70
C ALA A 200 -43.09 -56.16 44.31
N GLN A 201 -43.85 -55.93 43.23
CA GLN A 201 -43.35 -55.95 41.86
C GLN A 201 -42.83 -54.58 41.39
N HIS A 202 -42.89 -53.56 42.26
CA HIS A 202 -42.37 -52.24 41.91
C HIS A 202 -40.85 -52.27 41.65
N GLU A 203 -40.36 -51.37 40.81
CA GLU A 203 -38.95 -51.24 40.48
C GLU A 203 -38.14 -50.74 41.69
N HIS A 204 -37.24 -51.59 42.19
CA HIS A 204 -36.34 -51.23 43.28
C HIS A 204 -35.12 -50.49 42.73
N ILE A 205 -34.88 -49.26 43.19
CA ILE A 205 -33.75 -48.42 42.78
C ILE A 205 -32.91 -47.99 43.99
N LEU A 206 -31.70 -47.48 43.76
CA LEU A 206 -30.92 -46.85 44.84
C LEU A 206 -31.65 -45.61 45.37
N PRO A 207 -31.48 -45.26 46.66
CA PRO A 207 -32.00 -44.01 47.20
C PRO A 207 -31.56 -42.82 46.36
N THR A 208 -32.53 -42.03 45.89
CA THR A 208 -32.27 -40.89 45.01
C THR A 208 -33.12 -39.71 45.44
N LEU A 209 -32.55 -38.51 45.37
CA LEU A 209 -33.31 -37.28 45.54
C LEU A 209 -34.18 -36.97 44.30
N ASN A 210 -33.91 -37.62 43.16
CA ASN A 210 -34.62 -37.42 41.91
C ASN A 210 -35.07 -38.77 41.31
N PHE A 211 -36.36 -39.08 41.41
CA PHE A 211 -37.01 -40.26 40.82
C PHE A 211 -37.39 -40.10 39.34
N ARG A 212 -37.02 -38.96 38.71
CA ARG A 212 -37.30 -38.74 37.29
C ARG A 212 -36.43 -39.69 36.44
N PRO A 213 -37.02 -40.45 35.50
CA PRO A 213 -36.23 -41.27 34.59
C PRO A 213 -35.16 -40.44 33.88
N LYS A 214 -33.90 -40.91 33.92
CA LYS A 214 -32.75 -40.29 33.25
C LYS A 214 -32.63 -40.76 31.79
N VAL A 215 -33.76 -40.78 31.09
CA VAL A 215 -33.88 -41.15 29.68
C VAL A 215 -34.38 -39.94 28.90
N LEU A 216 -33.81 -39.68 27.72
CA LEU A 216 -34.31 -38.63 26.83
C LEU A 216 -35.53 -39.16 26.06
N THR A 217 -36.66 -38.53 26.29
CA THR A 217 -37.91 -38.74 25.54
C THR A 217 -38.10 -37.62 24.52
N CYS A 218 -38.93 -37.85 23.51
CA CYS A 218 -39.22 -36.84 22.50
C CYS A 218 -40.15 -35.75 23.06
N PRO A 219 -39.88 -34.45 22.82
CA PRO A 219 -40.75 -33.36 23.30
C PRO A 219 -42.16 -33.40 22.68
N ASP A 220 -42.28 -33.93 21.47
CA ASP A 220 -43.57 -34.09 20.77
C ASP A 220 -44.27 -35.42 21.07
N HIS A 221 -43.52 -36.42 21.57
CA HIS A 221 -44.00 -37.79 21.82
C HIS A 221 -43.36 -38.30 23.12
N ASP A 222 -43.96 -37.93 24.24
CA ASP A 222 -43.47 -38.14 25.61
C ASP A 222 -43.19 -39.61 25.97
N GLN A 223 -43.91 -40.55 25.38
CA GLN A 223 -43.74 -42.00 25.58
C GLN A 223 -42.63 -42.62 24.71
N GLU A 224 -42.12 -41.89 23.71
CA GLU A 224 -41.18 -42.40 22.73
C GLU A 224 -39.72 -42.03 23.04
N LYS A 225 -38.83 -43.02 22.94
CA LYS A 225 -37.39 -42.83 23.12
C LYS A 225 -36.73 -42.30 21.85
N LEU A 226 -35.72 -41.45 22.01
CA LEU A 226 -34.92 -40.95 20.88
C LEU A 226 -33.96 -42.03 20.37
N GLN A 227 -34.11 -42.46 19.12
CA GLN A 227 -33.35 -43.57 18.53
C GLN A 227 -32.66 -43.22 17.20
N PHE A 228 -33.07 -42.12 16.56
CA PHE A 228 -32.52 -41.66 15.28
C PHE A 228 -31.92 -40.26 15.39
N TYR A 229 -31.02 -39.91 14.48
CA TYR A 229 -30.40 -38.60 14.38
C TYR A 229 -30.50 -38.09 12.94
N CYS A 230 -31.09 -36.92 12.76
CA CYS A 230 -31.17 -36.26 11.46
C CYS A 230 -29.93 -35.37 11.29
N ARG A 231 -29.04 -35.73 10.36
CA ARG A 231 -27.83 -34.95 10.06
C ARG A 231 -28.15 -33.60 9.41
N THR A 232 -29.22 -33.53 8.62
CA THR A 232 -29.64 -32.29 7.95
C THR A 232 -30.17 -31.27 8.97
N CYS A 233 -30.99 -31.71 9.93
CA CYS A 233 -31.56 -30.82 10.95
C CYS A 233 -30.71 -30.71 12.23
N GLN A 234 -29.66 -31.52 12.36
CA GLN A 234 -28.84 -31.67 13.57
C GLN A 234 -29.67 -31.96 14.85
N ARG A 235 -30.72 -32.79 14.73
CA ARG A 235 -31.67 -33.10 15.83
C ARG A 235 -31.84 -34.60 16.05
N LEU A 236 -32.06 -34.99 17.30
CA LEU A 236 -32.47 -36.35 17.69
C LEU A 236 -33.96 -36.56 17.40
N LEU A 237 -34.31 -37.76 16.94
CA LEU A 237 -35.66 -38.15 16.54
C LEU A 237 -36.07 -39.46 17.21
N CYS A 238 -37.36 -39.57 17.57
CA CYS A 238 -37.97 -40.84 17.92
C CYS A 238 -38.51 -41.57 16.68
N PRO A 239 -38.96 -42.84 16.79
CA PRO A 239 -39.55 -43.59 15.68
C PRO A 239 -40.73 -42.88 15.01
N LEU A 240 -41.58 -42.19 15.78
CA LEU A 240 -42.73 -41.43 15.25
C LEU A 240 -42.31 -40.18 14.48
N CYS A 241 -41.30 -39.44 14.95
CA CYS A 241 -40.77 -38.27 14.23
C CYS A 241 -40.10 -38.64 12.91
N LYS A 242 -39.52 -39.85 12.80
CA LYS A 242 -38.97 -40.37 11.54
C LYS A 242 -40.06 -40.61 10.49
N LEU A 243 -41.26 -41.04 10.91
CA LEU A 243 -42.39 -41.35 10.03
C LEU A 243 -43.14 -40.09 9.54
N ARG A 244 -43.09 -38.98 10.30
CA ARG A 244 -43.74 -37.73 9.91
C ARG A 244 -43.06 -37.09 8.68
N ARG A 245 -43.85 -36.39 7.86
CA ARG A 245 -43.39 -35.74 6.62
C ARG A 245 -42.36 -34.61 6.82
N ILE A 246 -42.14 -34.18 8.07
CA ILE A 246 -41.27 -33.03 8.43
C ILE A 246 -39.78 -33.30 8.11
N HIS A 247 -39.35 -34.56 8.11
CA HIS A 247 -37.96 -34.95 7.75
C HIS A 247 -37.87 -35.72 6.43
N THR A 248 -38.82 -35.52 5.52
CA THR A 248 -38.77 -36.13 4.18
C THR A 248 -37.56 -35.62 3.39
N GLY A 249 -36.79 -36.54 2.79
CA GLY A 249 -35.58 -36.21 2.05
C GLY A 249 -34.34 -35.89 2.91
N HIS A 250 -34.45 -35.88 4.24
CA HIS A 250 -33.30 -35.64 5.12
C HIS A 250 -32.47 -36.89 5.38
N LYS A 251 -31.17 -36.72 5.62
CA LYS A 251 -30.26 -37.82 5.96
C LYS A 251 -30.42 -38.21 7.43
N ILE A 252 -31.16 -39.29 7.69
CA ILE A 252 -31.42 -39.82 9.03
C ILE A 252 -30.56 -41.06 9.28
N LEU A 253 -29.88 -41.10 10.41
CA LEU A 253 -28.99 -42.19 10.83
C LEU A 253 -29.49 -42.77 12.16
N PRO A 254 -29.22 -44.06 12.46
CA PRO A 254 -29.34 -44.57 13.82
C PRO A 254 -28.44 -43.77 14.78
N VAL A 255 -28.93 -43.52 16.01
CA VAL A 255 -28.15 -42.77 17.03
C VAL A 255 -26.79 -43.39 17.31
N THR A 256 -26.66 -44.72 17.23
CA THR A 256 -25.39 -45.44 17.44
C THR A 256 -24.32 -45.04 16.42
N GLN A 257 -24.67 -44.91 15.15
CA GLN A 257 -23.75 -44.47 14.10
C GLN A 257 -23.41 -42.98 14.23
N ALA A 258 -24.41 -42.14 14.52
CA ALA A 258 -24.19 -40.72 14.76
C ALA A 258 -23.29 -40.47 15.98
N TYR A 259 -23.46 -41.26 17.04
CA TYR A 259 -22.60 -41.24 18.24
C TYR A 259 -21.14 -41.51 17.90
N GLN A 260 -20.85 -42.58 17.15
CA GLN A 260 -19.47 -42.92 16.77
C GLN A 260 -18.83 -41.80 15.93
N ALA A 261 -19.54 -41.31 14.91
CA ALA A 261 -19.05 -40.26 14.03
C ALA A 261 -18.81 -38.93 14.77
N LEU A 262 -19.75 -38.50 15.62
CA LEU A 262 -19.60 -37.26 16.40
C LEU A 262 -18.50 -37.40 17.47
N LYS A 263 -18.39 -38.54 18.13
CA LYS A 263 -17.33 -38.80 19.12
C LYS A 263 -15.95 -38.72 18.48
N GLU A 264 -15.76 -39.37 17.33
CA GLU A 264 -14.49 -39.33 16.59
C GLU A 264 -14.16 -37.92 16.12
N LYS A 265 -15.15 -37.19 15.58
CA LYS A 265 -14.98 -35.80 15.14
C LYS A 265 -14.54 -34.89 16.29
N ILE A 266 -15.23 -34.93 17.43
CA ILE A 266 -14.87 -34.12 18.62
C ILE A 266 -13.49 -34.51 19.14
N THR A 267 -13.14 -35.80 19.13
CA THR A 267 -11.81 -36.26 19.56
C THR A 267 -10.71 -35.74 18.64
N LYS A 268 -10.91 -35.75 17.33
CA LYS A 268 -9.97 -35.18 16.34
C LYS A 268 -9.81 -33.68 16.52
N GLU A 269 -10.92 -32.93 16.65
CA GLU A 269 -10.90 -31.48 16.86
C GLU A 269 -10.22 -31.11 18.19
N MET A 270 -10.52 -31.83 19.27
CA MET A 270 -9.88 -31.65 20.58
C MET A 270 -8.37 -31.90 20.52
N ASN A 271 -7.95 -33.03 19.92
CA ASN A 271 -6.52 -33.35 19.78
C ASN A 271 -5.79 -32.33 18.92
N TYR A 272 -6.43 -31.79 17.89
CA TYR A 272 -5.87 -30.72 17.07
C TYR A 272 -5.65 -29.43 17.87
N ILE A 273 -6.63 -29.04 18.70
CA ILE A 273 -6.50 -27.86 19.58
C ILE A 273 -5.35 -28.08 20.59
N LEU A 274 -5.30 -29.26 21.22
CA LEU A 274 -4.24 -29.61 22.16
C LEU A 274 -2.86 -29.61 21.51
N ALA A 275 -2.73 -30.15 20.29
CA ALA A 275 -1.46 -30.17 19.56
C ALA A 275 -0.97 -28.75 19.17
N ASN A 276 -1.90 -27.83 18.90
CA ASN A 276 -1.55 -26.44 18.55
C ASN A 276 -1.39 -25.51 19.76
N GLN A 277 -1.63 -26.01 20.98
CA GLN A 277 -1.52 -25.21 22.20
C GLN A 277 -0.12 -24.60 22.36
N ASP A 278 0.93 -25.40 22.11
CA ASP A 278 2.32 -24.94 22.15
C ASP A 278 2.63 -23.90 21.07
N THR A 279 1.98 -24.00 19.90
CA THR A 279 2.14 -23.01 18.83
C THR A 279 1.55 -21.67 19.24
N VAL A 280 0.36 -21.67 19.85
CA VAL A 280 -0.27 -20.44 20.37
C VAL A 280 0.57 -19.83 21.50
N LEU A 281 1.11 -20.65 22.40
CA LEU A 281 2.05 -20.19 23.43
C LEU A 281 3.33 -19.59 22.83
N GLY A 282 3.87 -20.19 21.77
CA GLY A 282 4.98 -19.64 20.99
C GLY A 282 4.65 -18.29 20.36
N GLN A 283 3.45 -18.14 19.80
CA GLN A 283 2.98 -16.86 19.26
C GLN A 283 2.84 -15.79 20.35
N ILE A 284 2.31 -16.15 21.53
CA ILE A 284 2.20 -15.23 22.68
C ILE A 284 3.59 -14.75 23.10
N THR A 285 4.56 -15.66 23.27
CA THR A 285 5.92 -15.27 23.66
C THR A 285 6.61 -14.41 22.60
N GLN A 286 6.38 -14.67 21.31
CA GLN A 286 6.86 -13.81 20.23
C GLN A 286 6.26 -12.39 20.30
N LEU A 287 4.95 -12.27 20.58
CA LEU A 287 4.28 -10.98 20.76
C LEU A 287 4.81 -10.24 21.99
N GLU A 288 4.99 -10.92 23.12
CA GLU A 288 5.59 -10.35 24.33
C GLU A 288 7.02 -9.86 24.09
N SER A 289 7.82 -10.63 23.35
CA SER A 289 9.17 -10.23 22.93
C SER A 289 9.14 -9.00 22.03
N ALA A 290 8.20 -8.92 21.08
CA ALA A 290 8.06 -7.76 20.19
C ALA A 290 7.64 -6.49 20.97
N ILE A 291 6.75 -6.63 21.96
CA ILE A 291 6.34 -5.54 22.84
C ILE A 291 7.53 -5.03 23.65
N THR A 292 8.23 -5.92 24.34
CA THR A 292 9.42 -5.54 25.13
C THR A 292 10.52 -4.92 24.29
N GLN A 293 10.79 -5.43 23.08
CA GLN A 293 11.75 -4.82 22.15
C GLN A 293 11.32 -3.41 21.73
N THR A 294 10.02 -3.20 21.46
CA THR A 294 9.48 -1.88 21.09
C THR A 294 9.66 -0.87 22.24
N GLU A 295 9.43 -1.31 23.49
CA GLU A 295 9.65 -0.47 24.68
C GLU A 295 11.14 -0.10 24.86
N VAL A 296 12.06 -1.04 24.69
CA VAL A 296 13.51 -0.75 24.77
C VAL A 296 13.93 0.23 23.65
N ASN A 297 13.45 0.00 22.42
CA ASN A 297 13.74 0.86 21.28
C ASN A 297 13.18 2.28 21.49
N SER A 298 11.98 2.42 22.08
CA SER A 298 11.37 3.72 22.35
C SER A 298 12.16 4.53 23.38
N VAL A 299 12.66 3.88 24.44
CA VAL A 299 13.53 4.51 25.43
C VAL A 299 14.83 4.97 24.80
N SER A 300 15.46 4.14 23.96
CA SER A 300 16.69 4.50 23.24
C SER A 300 16.48 5.69 22.29
N ALA A 301 15.40 5.68 21.51
CA ALA A 301 15.05 6.78 20.61
C ALA A 301 14.81 8.10 21.37
N ARG A 302 14.16 8.03 22.55
CA ARG A 302 13.95 9.20 23.41
C ARG A 302 15.26 9.75 23.96
N GLU A 303 16.22 8.90 24.33
CA GLU A 303 17.53 9.34 24.81
C GLU A 303 18.34 10.00 23.68
N GLN A 304 18.29 9.46 22.45
CA GLN A 304 18.93 10.06 21.28
C GLN A 304 18.34 11.44 20.94
N LEU A 305 17.01 11.58 21.03
CA LEU A 305 16.35 12.88 20.89
C LEU A 305 16.83 13.86 21.97
N ALA A 306 16.83 13.42 23.23
CA ALA A 306 17.28 14.25 24.35
C ALA A 306 18.74 14.69 24.16
N GLN A 307 19.62 13.81 23.69
CA GLN A 307 21.00 14.15 23.37
C GLN A 307 21.10 15.19 22.25
N SER A 308 20.35 15.02 21.16
CA SER A 308 20.38 15.96 20.03
C SER A 308 19.94 17.38 20.44
N ILE A 309 18.94 17.48 21.33
CA ILE A 309 18.49 18.77 21.87
C ILE A 309 19.49 19.35 22.87
N ARG A 310 20.17 18.51 23.68
CA ARG A 310 21.26 18.96 24.56
C ARG A 310 22.41 19.57 23.75
N ASP A 311 22.80 18.94 22.66
CA ASP A 311 23.87 19.44 21.78
C ASP A 311 23.52 20.81 21.18
N LEU A 312 22.27 20.97 20.69
CA LEU A 312 21.77 22.25 20.18
C LEU A 312 21.75 23.34 21.26
N THR A 313 21.33 22.98 22.47
CA THR A 313 21.31 23.92 23.62
C THR A 313 22.72 24.36 24.01
N ALA A 314 23.69 23.43 24.00
CA ALA A 314 25.08 23.75 24.28
C ALA A 314 25.66 24.72 23.23
N ALA A 315 25.41 24.48 21.94
CA ALA A 315 25.85 25.36 20.86
C ALA A 315 25.24 26.78 20.98
N LEU A 316 23.96 26.88 21.34
CA LEU A 316 23.30 28.16 21.60
C LEU A 316 23.91 28.89 22.82
N ALA A 317 24.21 28.17 23.90
CA ALA A 317 24.85 28.72 25.09
C ALA A 317 26.26 29.25 24.79
N GLU A 318 27.05 28.50 24.02
CA GLU A 318 28.38 28.93 23.56
C GLU A 318 28.28 30.19 22.69
N ARG A 319 27.33 30.23 21.75
CA ARG A 319 27.11 31.42 20.91
C ARG A 319 26.69 32.64 21.73
N HIS A 320 25.79 32.46 22.70
CA HIS A 320 25.38 33.50 23.64
C HIS A 320 26.57 34.07 24.43
N ALA A 321 27.43 33.20 24.97
CA ALA A 321 28.62 33.61 25.71
C ALA A 321 29.59 34.41 24.80
N SER A 322 29.83 33.94 23.58
CA SER A 322 30.69 34.62 22.61
C SER A 322 30.19 36.04 22.26
N LEU A 323 28.90 36.20 21.99
CA LEU A 323 28.29 37.50 21.69
C LEU A 323 28.34 38.45 22.90
N THR A 324 28.11 37.92 24.10
CA THR A 324 28.19 38.69 25.35
C THR A 324 29.61 39.22 25.57
N LEU A 325 30.63 38.38 25.40
CA LEU A 325 32.03 38.79 25.51
C LEU A 325 32.41 39.88 24.50
N ALA A 326 31.90 39.79 23.26
CA ALA A 326 32.13 40.84 22.25
C ALA A 326 31.51 42.19 22.66
N LEU A 327 30.30 42.17 23.21
CA LEU A 327 29.61 43.36 23.72
C LEU A 327 30.34 43.97 24.92
N GLU A 328 30.75 43.14 25.88
CA GLU A 328 31.51 43.57 27.06
C GLU A 328 32.88 44.14 26.67
N GLY A 329 33.58 43.51 25.72
CA GLY A 329 34.85 44.01 25.19
C GLY A 329 34.70 45.37 24.51
N ALA A 330 33.64 45.57 23.72
CA ALA A 330 33.34 46.87 23.12
C ALA A 330 32.98 47.93 24.17
N ARG A 331 32.19 47.56 25.18
CA ARG A 331 31.86 48.43 26.32
C ARG A 331 33.11 48.85 27.07
N HIS A 332 34.01 47.92 27.37
CA HIS A 332 35.24 48.19 28.10
C HIS A 332 36.13 49.17 27.33
N LYS A 333 36.43 48.89 26.06
CA LYS A 333 37.25 49.76 25.21
C LYS A 333 36.69 51.18 25.10
N ARG A 334 35.38 51.32 24.89
CA ARG A 334 34.71 52.63 24.83
C ARG A 334 34.76 53.35 26.18
N GLY A 335 34.53 52.62 27.27
CA GLY A 335 34.61 53.15 28.63
C GLY A 335 36.01 53.65 28.98
N GLU A 336 37.05 52.89 28.62
CA GLU A 336 38.46 53.28 28.81
C GLU A 336 38.81 54.53 27.99
N ALA A 337 38.40 54.61 26.72
CA ALA A 337 38.63 55.79 25.89
C ALA A 337 37.99 57.05 26.47
N LEU A 338 36.74 56.95 26.94
CA LEU A 338 36.04 58.06 27.59
C LEU A 338 36.66 58.42 28.95
N ALA A 339 37.06 57.43 29.75
CA ALA A 339 37.73 57.67 31.03
C ALA A 339 39.10 58.35 30.85
N ALA A 340 39.88 57.94 29.84
CA ALA A 340 41.12 58.57 29.46
C ALA A 340 40.90 60.03 29.03
N GLN A 341 39.88 60.29 28.21
CA GLN A 341 39.50 61.64 27.81
C GLN A 341 39.10 62.50 29.03
N VAL A 342 38.38 61.93 30.00
CA VAL A 342 38.05 62.63 31.26
C VAL A 342 39.32 62.97 32.05
N SER A 343 40.27 62.04 32.17
CA SER A 343 41.54 62.27 32.86
C SER A 343 42.36 63.39 32.21
N GLU A 344 42.50 63.35 30.88
CA GLU A 344 43.17 64.39 30.09
C GLU A 344 42.51 65.77 30.26
N ARG A 345 41.18 65.81 30.22
CA ARG A 345 40.45 67.08 30.41
C ARG A 345 40.55 67.61 31.84
N ARG A 346 40.61 66.72 32.85
CA ARG A 346 40.86 67.11 34.24
C ARG A 346 42.26 67.66 34.44
N SER A 347 43.29 67.07 33.85
CA SER A 347 44.66 67.59 33.96
C SER A 347 44.81 68.96 33.29
N LEU A 348 44.07 69.23 32.20
CA LEU A 348 43.99 70.58 31.61
C LEU A 348 43.38 71.62 32.56
N MET A 349 42.56 71.22 33.54
CA MET A 349 42.03 72.14 34.56
C MET A 349 43.03 72.44 35.69
N GLU A 350 44.11 71.67 35.84
CA GLU A 350 45.19 71.94 36.79
C GLU A 350 46.05 73.16 36.36
N HIS A 351 45.78 73.76 35.19
CA HIS A 351 46.40 74.99 34.69
C HIS A 351 46.00 76.27 35.44
N ALA A 352 45.31 76.20 36.58
CA ALA A 352 45.06 77.35 37.45
C ALA A 352 46.34 78.15 37.75
N GLY A 353 47.47 77.44 37.92
CA GLY A 353 48.79 78.06 38.09
C GLY A 353 49.32 78.78 36.84
N LEU A 354 48.95 78.35 35.62
CA LEU A 354 49.30 79.06 34.38
C LEU A 354 48.51 80.36 34.23
N MET A 355 47.24 80.37 34.65
CA MET A 355 46.43 81.59 34.66
C MET A 355 46.97 82.59 35.69
N ALA A 356 47.33 82.13 36.90
CA ALA A 356 47.99 82.96 37.90
C ALA A 356 49.36 83.48 37.40
N PHE A 357 50.18 82.62 36.79
CA PHE A 357 51.46 83.01 36.19
C PHE A 357 51.30 84.04 35.07
N ALA A 358 50.31 83.86 34.19
CA ALA A 358 50.02 84.82 33.12
C ALA A 358 49.56 86.18 33.70
N GLN A 359 48.79 86.18 34.78
CA GLN A 359 48.39 87.40 35.49
C GLN A 359 49.57 88.12 36.14
N GLU A 360 50.52 87.40 36.74
CA GLU A 360 51.74 88.00 37.29
C GLU A 360 52.70 88.49 36.19
N LEU A 361 52.85 87.74 35.09
CA LEU A 361 53.67 88.13 33.94
C LEU A 361 53.21 89.47 33.33
N LEU A 362 51.91 89.74 33.33
CA LEU A 362 51.36 91.03 32.86
C LEU A 362 51.77 92.23 33.72
N LYS A 363 52.29 92.02 34.93
CA LYS A 363 52.82 93.08 35.81
C LYS A 363 54.30 93.35 35.60
N GLU A 364 55.00 92.56 34.79
CA GLU A 364 56.43 92.74 34.52
C GLU A 364 56.67 94.06 33.77
N SER A 365 57.67 94.81 34.21
CA SER A 365 57.98 96.16 33.70
C SER A 365 59.23 96.20 32.83
N ASP A 366 60.12 95.20 32.95
CA ASP A 366 61.29 95.06 32.08
C ASP A 366 60.91 94.47 30.72
N GLN A 367 61.08 95.27 29.67
CA GLN A 367 60.60 94.95 28.31
C GLN A 367 61.29 93.69 27.73
N PRO A 368 62.63 93.51 27.82
CA PRO A 368 63.27 92.27 27.36
C PRO A 368 62.83 91.02 28.13
N CYS A 369 62.75 91.07 29.46
CA CYS A 369 62.31 89.93 30.29
C CYS A 369 60.85 89.54 30.01
N PHE A 370 59.96 90.53 29.87
CA PHE A 370 58.57 90.29 29.48
C PHE A 370 58.48 89.57 28.13
N VAL A 371 59.17 90.07 27.09
CA VAL A 371 59.10 89.47 25.75
C VAL A 371 59.63 88.03 25.73
N GLN A 372 60.69 87.73 26.50
CA GLN A 372 61.25 86.38 26.64
C GLN A 372 60.21 85.40 27.22
N ALA A 373 59.48 85.78 28.28
CA ALA A 373 58.49 84.93 28.93
C ALA A 373 57.10 84.95 28.25
N ALA A 374 56.73 86.05 27.59
CA ALA A 374 55.44 86.25 26.95
C ALA A 374 55.18 85.26 25.81
N ARG A 375 56.17 84.99 24.96
CA ARG A 375 56.02 84.05 23.85
C ARG A 375 55.76 82.62 24.32
N GLN A 376 56.45 82.16 25.37
CA GLN A 376 56.22 80.83 25.94
C GLN A 376 54.85 80.72 26.59
N THR A 377 54.41 81.76 27.32
CA THR A 377 53.10 81.82 27.97
C THR A 377 51.97 81.87 26.95
N HIS A 378 52.10 82.70 25.92
CA HIS A 378 51.15 82.81 24.81
C HIS A 378 50.97 81.48 24.08
N ASN A 379 52.05 80.75 23.80
CA ASN A 379 51.96 79.42 23.18
C ASN A 379 51.21 78.41 24.07
N ARG A 380 51.42 78.44 25.39
CA ARG A 380 50.73 77.57 26.34
C ARG A 380 49.25 77.91 26.47
N LEU A 381 48.90 79.21 26.48
CA LEU A 381 47.51 79.68 26.51
C LEU A 381 46.79 79.37 25.20
N SER A 382 47.43 79.61 24.05
CA SER A 382 46.86 79.30 22.73
C SER A 382 46.55 77.82 22.58
N LYS A 383 47.46 76.93 23.01
CA LYS A 383 47.21 75.49 23.05
C LYS A 383 46.05 75.11 23.98
N GLY A 384 45.88 75.81 25.10
CA GLY A 384 44.73 75.64 25.98
C GLY A 384 43.41 76.08 25.34
N ILE A 385 43.42 77.19 24.60
CA ILE A 385 42.25 77.72 23.88
C ILE A 385 41.83 76.79 22.73
N GLU A 386 42.79 76.29 21.93
CA GLU A 386 42.52 75.32 20.86
C GLU A 386 41.83 74.06 21.40
N ASN A 387 42.29 73.56 22.54
CA ASN A 387 41.67 72.42 23.21
C ASN A 387 40.22 72.70 23.65
N LEU A 388 39.88 73.94 24.02
CA LEU A 388 38.52 74.32 24.45
C LEU A 388 37.55 74.54 23.28
N GLN A 389 38.04 74.96 22.12
CA GLN A 389 37.21 75.30 20.96
C GLN A 389 36.67 74.06 20.21
N HIS A 390 37.30 72.90 20.37
CA HIS A 390 36.90 71.66 19.70
C HIS A 390 36.65 70.51 20.71
N PHE A 391 35.37 70.17 20.90
CA PHE A 391 34.95 69.03 21.72
C PHE A 391 34.18 67.99 20.90
N SER A 392 34.66 66.76 20.94
CA SER A 392 33.97 65.57 20.48
C SER A 392 34.30 64.43 21.42
N LEU A 393 33.36 63.50 21.62
CA LEU A 393 33.60 62.31 22.44
C LEU A 393 34.66 61.42 21.78
N ALA A 394 35.57 60.87 22.58
CA ALA A 394 36.60 59.93 22.11
C ALA A 394 36.00 58.59 21.63
N ALA A 395 34.77 58.28 22.03
CA ALA A 395 34.01 57.12 21.57
C ALA A 395 32.50 57.38 21.62
N ASP A 396 31.74 56.74 20.73
CA ASP A 396 30.27 56.75 20.77
C ASP A 396 29.75 55.88 21.93
N PRO A 397 28.94 56.42 22.86
CA PRO A 397 28.34 55.64 23.95
C PRO A 397 27.22 54.70 23.48
N SER A 398 26.72 54.84 22.25
CA SER A 398 25.60 54.07 21.73
C SER A 398 25.97 52.64 21.33
N PHE A 399 25.11 51.66 21.66
CA PHE A 399 25.21 50.28 21.21
C PHE A 399 24.21 49.93 20.09
N ARG A 400 23.71 50.93 19.34
CA ARG A 400 22.72 50.73 18.26
C ARG A 400 23.13 49.70 17.21
N HIS A 401 24.43 49.48 17.02
CA HIS A 401 24.96 48.50 16.07
C HIS A 401 25.06 47.06 16.63
N PHE A 402 24.73 46.85 17.91
CA PHE A 402 24.66 45.53 18.56
C PHE A 402 23.21 45.04 18.58
N GLN A 403 22.59 44.90 17.41
CA GLN A 403 21.27 44.30 17.25
C GLN A 403 21.42 42.87 16.74
N LEU A 404 20.73 41.92 17.39
CA LEU A 404 20.69 40.52 17.00
C LEU A 404 19.32 40.21 16.41
N ASP A 405 19.27 39.82 15.14
CA ASP A 405 18.09 39.26 14.50
C ASP A 405 18.19 37.72 14.54
N VAL A 406 17.21 37.07 15.17
CA VAL A 406 17.13 35.61 15.34
C VAL A 406 16.01 34.98 14.50
N SER A 407 15.39 35.74 13.58
CA SER A 407 14.19 35.32 12.87
C SER A 407 14.42 34.08 12.01
N LYS A 408 15.59 33.94 11.38
CA LYS A 408 15.95 32.78 10.55
C LYS A 408 16.17 31.54 11.41
N GLU A 409 16.88 31.69 12.51
CA GLU A 409 17.21 30.63 13.45
C GLU A 409 15.96 30.09 14.13
N LEU A 410 15.04 30.97 14.55
CA LEU A 410 13.75 30.58 15.09
C LEU A 410 12.93 29.77 14.07
N LYS A 411 12.95 30.16 12.79
CA LYS A 411 12.29 29.40 11.73
C LYS A 411 12.88 27.99 11.58
N LEU A 412 14.21 27.87 11.57
CA LEU A 412 14.89 26.58 11.52
C LEU A 412 14.55 25.70 12.74
N LEU A 413 14.43 26.29 13.94
CA LEU A 413 14.01 25.58 15.14
C LEU A 413 12.56 25.09 15.06
N THR A 414 11.65 25.88 14.50
CA THR A 414 10.24 25.46 14.31
C THR A 414 10.07 24.37 13.25
N GLU A 415 11.00 24.27 12.29
CA GLU A 415 10.99 23.26 11.23
C GLU A 415 11.71 21.95 11.61
N LEU A 416 12.24 21.84 12.84
CA LEU A 416 12.88 20.62 13.34
C LEU A 416 11.86 19.47 13.42
N ASN A 417 12.12 18.42 12.65
CA ASN A 417 11.29 17.24 12.56
C ASN A 417 12.15 15.96 12.61
N PHE A 418 11.52 14.83 12.95
CA PHE A 418 12.18 13.53 12.79
C PHE A 418 12.53 13.29 11.32
N ILE A 419 13.76 12.85 11.07
CA ILE A 419 14.19 12.50 9.71
C ILE A 419 13.34 11.31 9.26
N GLN A 420 12.68 11.46 8.12
CA GLN A 420 11.96 10.38 7.47
C GLN A 420 12.79 9.83 6.32
N ALA A 421 12.71 8.52 6.07
CA ALA A 421 13.30 7.95 4.87
C ALA A 421 12.67 8.60 3.62
N PRO A 422 13.43 8.75 2.52
CA PRO A 422 12.88 9.34 1.31
C PRO A 422 11.68 8.53 0.80
N LEU A 423 10.67 9.19 0.25
CA LEU A 423 9.57 8.51 -0.43
C LEU A 423 10.09 7.81 -1.71
N ALA A 424 9.30 6.87 -2.22
CA ALA A 424 9.61 6.17 -3.45
C ALA A 424 9.85 7.18 -4.61
N PRO A 425 11.03 7.16 -5.26
CA PRO A 425 11.27 7.99 -6.44
C PRO A 425 10.33 7.60 -7.59
N VAL A 426 10.04 8.54 -8.48
CA VAL A 426 9.23 8.30 -9.67
C VAL A 426 10.14 8.30 -10.89
N ILE A 427 10.24 7.16 -11.58
CA ILE A 427 10.99 7.04 -12.84
C ILE A 427 10.27 7.83 -13.93
N GLU A 428 10.97 8.76 -14.56
CA GLU A 428 10.46 9.60 -15.65
C GLU A 428 10.66 8.87 -16.98
N THR A 429 9.68 8.05 -17.36
CA THR A 429 9.71 7.24 -18.59
C THR A 429 9.91 8.05 -19.87
N GLN A 430 9.46 9.31 -19.90
CA GLN A 430 9.64 10.22 -21.04
C GLN A 430 11.06 10.76 -21.19
N ARG A 431 11.81 10.84 -20.08
CA ARG A 431 13.21 11.32 -20.07
C ARG A 431 14.22 10.16 -20.08
N SER A 432 13.74 8.96 -19.74
CA SER A 432 14.50 7.71 -19.82
C SER A 432 14.57 7.22 -21.27
N LEU A 433 15.70 6.61 -21.63
CA LEU A 433 15.98 6.19 -23.00
C LEU A 433 16.71 4.85 -23.02
N ALA A 434 16.21 3.92 -23.84
CA ALA A 434 16.92 2.71 -24.23
C ALA A 434 17.43 2.84 -25.67
N TYR A 435 18.74 2.83 -25.86
CA TYR A 435 19.38 2.84 -27.17
C TYR A 435 20.62 1.94 -27.17
N ASP A 436 21.83 2.47 -27.28
CA ASP A 436 23.09 1.73 -27.07
C ASP A 436 23.29 1.33 -25.60
N GLN A 437 22.77 2.16 -24.69
CA GLN A 437 22.75 1.95 -23.25
C GLN A 437 21.36 2.33 -22.71
N LEU A 438 21.09 2.03 -21.42
CA LEU A 438 19.88 2.51 -20.74
C LEU A 438 20.22 3.76 -19.93
N PHE A 439 19.66 4.89 -20.33
CA PHE A 439 19.63 6.10 -19.54
C PHE A 439 18.33 6.16 -18.74
N LEU A 440 18.43 6.13 -17.42
CA LEU A 440 17.30 6.20 -16.51
C LEU A 440 17.27 7.58 -15.84
N CYS A 441 16.12 8.24 -15.86
CA CYS A 441 15.86 9.45 -15.08
C CYS A 441 14.74 9.21 -14.07
N TRP A 442 14.85 9.82 -12.91
CA TRP A 442 13.80 9.83 -11.90
C TRP A 442 13.69 11.19 -11.25
N ARG A 443 12.61 11.39 -10.49
CA ARG A 443 12.42 12.54 -9.62
C ARG A 443 11.90 12.09 -8.26
N LEU A 444 12.26 12.82 -7.22
CA LEU A 444 11.70 12.61 -5.89
C LEU A 444 10.40 13.41 -5.75
N PRO A 445 9.34 12.87 -5.12
CA PRO A 445 8.14 13.65 -4.83
C PRO A 445 8.46 14.92 -4.03
N PRO A 446 7.81 16.06 -4.30
CA PRO A 446 8.12 17.32 -3.62
C PRO A 446 7.83 17.30 -2.11
N GLU A 447 6.95 16.41 -1.65
CA GLU A 447 6.63 16.19 -0.24
C GLU A 447 7.64 15.27 0.47
N SER A 448 8.58 14.67 -0.27
CA SER A 448 9.58 13.75 0.27
C SER A 448 10.67 14.47 1.04
N SER A 449 11.20 13.82 2.07
CA SER A 449 12.51 14.17 2.62
C SER A 449 13.59 14.00 1.55
N PRO A 450 14.65 14.84 1.54
CA PRO A 450 15.70 14.75 0.53
C PRO A 450 16.47 13.44 0.66
N ALA A 451 16.75 12.83 -0.49
CA ALA A 451 17.68 11.72 -0.61
C ALA A 451 19.10 12.25 -0.82
N TRP A 452 20.08 11.62 -0.17
CA TRP A 452 21.50 11.93 -0.35
C TRP A 452 22.11 11.11 -1.49
N HIS A 453 21.68 9.85 -1.61
CA HIS A 453 22.07 8.98 -2.72
C HIS A 453 20.88 8.11 -3.14
N PHE A 454 20.96 7.58 -4.36
CA PHE A 454 20.01 6.64 -4.91
C PHE A 454 20.67 5.31 -5.23
N SER A 455 19.88 4.24 -5.11
CA SER A 455 20.24 2.91 -5.55
C SER A 455 19.30 2.48 -6.66
N VAL A 456 19.88 2.11 -7.81
CA VAL A 456 19.14 1.62 -8.98
C VAL A 456 19.34 0.11 -9.05
N GLU A 457 18.24 -0.62 -9.16
CA GLU A 457 18.27 -2.05 -9.40
C GLU A 457 17.64 -2.37 -10.76
N TYR A 458 18.27 -3.28 -11.49
CA TYR A 458 17.80 -3.72 -12.80
C TYR A 458 18.00 -5.22 -13.00
N ARG A 459 17.12 -5.83 -13.81
CA ARG A 459 17.24 -7.23 -14.23
C ARG A 459 16.58 -7.45 -15.59
N ARG A 460 17.03 -8.46 -16.33
CA ARG A 460 16.39 -8.89 -17.57
C ARG A 460 15.10 -9.67 -17.28
N ARG A 461 14.02 -9.38 -18.01
CA ARG A 461 12.73 -10.08 -17.91
C ARG A 461 12.79 -11.40 -18.68
N GLY A 462 12.93 -12.50 -17.95
CA GLY A 462 12.67 -13.86 -18.44
C GLY A 462 13.82 -14.54 -19.18
N VAL A 463 14.44 -15.50 -18.50
CA VAL A 463 14.23 -16.92 -18.84
C VAL A 463 13.59 -17.55 -17.60
N VAL A 464 12.36 -18.04 -17.70
CA VAL A 464 11.72 -18.80 -16.61
C VAL A 464 12.33 -20.21 -16.62
N PRO A 465 13.00 -20.70 -15.55
CA PRO A 465 13.34 -22.11 -15.46
C PRO A 465 12.08 -22.89 -15.08
N GLY A 466 11.36 -23.38 -16.08
CA GLY A 466 10.12 -24.11 -15.84
C GLY A 466 9.36 -24.46 -17.11
N GLY A 467 9.97 -25.26 -17.99
CA GLY A 467 9.33 -25.76 -19.21
C GLY A 467 10.14 -26.89 -19.85
N ALA A 468 10.01 -28.10 -19.28
CA ALA A 468 10.36 -29.40 -19.86
C ALA A 468 11.80 -29.63 -20.38
N SER A 469 12.68 -30.18 -19.52
CA SER A 469 13.43 -31.40 -19.85
C SER A 469 14.02 -32.02 -18.58
N ARG A 470 13.74 -33.32 -18.38
CA ARG A 470 14.34 -34.16 -17.34
C ARG A 470 15.82 -34.34 -17.63
N GLY A 471 16.68 -34.12 -16.63
CA GLY A 471 17.99 -34.77 -16.57
C GLY A 471 19.08 -33.97 -15.87
N GLY A 472 19.60 -34.52 -14.77
CA GLY A 472 21.02 -34.42 -14.45
C GLY A 472 21.45 -33.27 -13.55
N MET A 473 21.58 -33.59 -12.26
CA MET A 473 22.34 -32.79 -11.29
C MET A 473 23.84 -32.92 -11.59
N ARG A 474 24.51 -31.81 -11.94
CA ARG A 474 25.93 -31.48 -11.65
C ARG A 474 26.28 -30.13 -12.30
N GLY A 475 26.64 -29.14 -11.48
CA GLY A 475 27.23 -27.89 -11.94
C GLY A 475 26.88 -26.71 -11.04
N GLY A 476 27.74 -26.43 -10.06
CA GLY A 476 27.71 -25.17 -9.30
C GLY A 476 27.96 -23.95 -10.19
N LEU A 477 27.66 -22.76 -9.66
CA LEU A 477 27.88 -21.41 -10.22
C LEU A 477 26.89 -20.83 -11.26
N SER A 478 25.68 -21.38 -11.46
CA SER A 478 24.71 -20.77 -12.42
C SER A 478 23.45 -20.15 -11.81
N SER A 479 23.28 -20.17 -10.47
CA SER A 479 22.11 -19.56 -9.81
C SER A 479 22.23 -18.03 -9.59
N ALA A 480 23.36 -17.40 -9.94
CA ALA A 480 23.64 -15.98 -9.67
C ALA A 480 23.34 -15.03 -10.85
N ARG A 481 23.06 -15.52 -12.07
CA ARG A 481 22.90 -14.65 -13.25
C ARG A 481 21.55 -13.95 -13.39
N TRP A 482 20.57 -14.25 -12.54
CA TRP A 482 19.18 -13.78 -12.70
C TRP A 482 18.65 -12.99 -11.49
N GLY A 483 19.55 -12.54 -10.61
CA GLY A 483 19.24 -11.63 -9.51
C GLY A 483 19.16 -10.18 -9.97
N TRP A 484 18.60 -9.30 -9.13
CA TRP A 484 18.70 -7.85 -9.33
C TRP A 484 20.17 -7.45 -9.33
N GLN A 485 20.62 -6.81 -10.41
CA GLN A 485 21.89 -6.10 -10.46
C GLN A 485 21.68 -4.72 -9.86
N ARG A 486 22.71 -4.17 -9.20
CA ARG A 486 22.58 -2.93 -8.44
C ARG A 486 23.68 -1.94 -8.80
N LEU A 487 23.27 -0.68 -8.98
CA LEU A 487 24.13 0.50 -8.96
C LEU A 487 23.85 1.25 -7.65
N GLU A 488 24.88 1.53 -6.87
CA GLU A 488 24.78 2.21 -5.58
C GLU A 488 25.36 3.63 -5.65
N GLU A 489 25.04 4.44 -4.65
CA GLU A 489 25.66 5.75 -4.38
C GLU A 489 25.50 6.82 -5.47
N MET A 490 24.41 6.77 -6.24
CA MET A 490 24.13 7.81 -7.25
C MET A 490 23.69 9.11 -6.56
N SER A 491 24.47 10.17 -6.64
CA SER A 491 24.14 11.49 -6.06
C SER A 491 23.13 12.28 -6.92
N GLY A 492 23.02 11.96 -8.21
CA GLY A 492 22.10 12.60 -9.15
C GLY A 492 20.75 11.91 -9.28
N SER A 493 19.84 12.51 -10.06
CA SER A 493 18.51 11.95 -10.38
C SER A 493 18.48 11.17 -11.70
N SER A 494 19.64 10.65 -12.11
CA SER A 494 19.79 9.85 -13.32
C SER A 494 20.94 8.85 -13.21
N ALA A 495 20.85 7.75 -13.96
CA ALA A 495 21.92 6.77 -14.08
C ALA A 495 22.00 6.22 -15.52
N VAL A 496 23.19 5.80 -15.89
CA VAL A 496 23.46 5.07 -17.13
C VAL A 496 23.76 3.63 -16.77
N ILE A 497 23.05 2.68 -17.42
CA ILE A 497 23.29 1.25 -17.28
C ILE A 497 23.85 0.74 -18.60
N ASP A 498 25.05 0.16 -18.52
CA ASP A 498 25.83 -0.35 -19.64
C ASP A 498 25.80 -1.89 -19.70
N ARG A 499 26.49 -2.46 -20.71
CA ARG A 499 26.65 -3.92 -20.91
C ARG A 499 25.33 -4.70 -20.93
N LEU A 500 24.33 -4.13 -21.58
CA LEU A 500 23.01 -4.75 -21.74
C LEU A 500 23.00 -5.66 -22.96
N GLU A 501 22.18 -6.71 -22.90
CA GLU A 501 21.88 -7.52 -24.06
C GLU A 501 20.85 -6.79 -24.93
N MET A 502 21.11 -6.75 -26.24
CA MET A 502 20.16 -6.24 -27.22
C MET A 502 18.95 -7.18 -27.34
N ASP A 503 17.87 -6.70 -27.95
CA ASP A 503 16.61 -7.43 -28.15
C ASP A 503 16.04 -8.03 -26.86
N SER A 504 16.09 -7.26 -25.78
CA SER A 504 15.77 -7.73 -24.43
C SER A 504 14.96 -6.70 -23.64
N VAL A 505 14.14 -7.19 -22.72
CA VAL A 505 13.35 -6.33 -21.82
C VAL A 505 14.02 -6.29 -20.46
N TYR A 506 14.28 -5.10 -19.95
CA TYR A 506 14.82 -4.87 -18.60
C TYR A 506 13.74 -4.31 -17.69
N VAL A 507 13.69 -4.81 -16.46
CA VAL A 507 12.88 -4.31 -15.36
C VAL A 507 13.78 -3.50 -14.45
N LEU A 508 13.40 -2.25 -14.17
CA LEU A 508 14.19 -1.30 -13.40
C LEU A 508 13.40 -0.72 -12.24
N ARG A 509 14.07 -0.46 -11.12
CA ARG A 509 13.52 0.23 -9.95
C ARG A 509 14.58 1.06 -9.23
N VAL A 510 14.17 2.15 -8.59
CA VAL A 510 15.07 3.07 -7.89
C VAL A 510 14.57 3.34 -6.49
N ARG A 511 15.47 3.50 -5.51
CA ARG A 511 15.13 3.97 -4.16
C ARG A 511 16.11 5.03 -3.69
N GLY A 512 15.65 5.98 -2.88
CA GLY A 512 16.49 6.98 -2.23
C GLY A 512 16.96 6.52 -0.84
N CYS A 513 18.10 7.04 -0.39
CA CYS A 513 18.56 6.88 0.99
C CYS A 513 18.96 8.22 1.61
N ASN A 514 18.75 8.35 2.91
CA ASN A 514 19.26 9.44 3.73
C ASN A 514 19.63 8.92 5.13
N LYS A 515 19.81 9.81 6.11
CA LYS A 515 20.15 9.42 7.49
C LYS A 515 19.15 8.45 8.16
N ALA A 516 17.87 8.49 7.77
CA ALA A 516 16.85 7.59 8.29
C ALA A 516 16.90 6.19 7.65
N GLY A 517 17.73 6.02 6.61
CA GLY A 517 17.91 4.76 5.90
C GLY A 517 17.36 4.81 4.46
N TYR A 518 17.08 3.63 3.93
CA TYR A 518 16.52 3.46 2.59
C TYR A 518 15.00 3.65 2.61
N GLY A 519 14.51 4.43 1.65
CA GLY A 519 13.10 4.52 1.31
C GLY A 519 12.59 3.30 0.56
N GLU A 520 11.31 3.36 0.19
CA GLU A 520 10.70 2.37 -0.69
C GLU A 520 11.25 2.46 -2.13
N TYR A 521 11.12 1.35 -2.87
CA TYR A 521 11.43 1.35 -4.30
C TYR A 521 10.33 2.03 -5.10
N SER A 522 10.72 2.67 -6.20
CA SER A 522 9.83 3.15 -7.25
C SER A 522 8.99 2.00 -7.82
N GLU A 523 7.91 2.37 -8.52
CA GLU A 523 7.25 1.43 -9.42
C GLU A 523 8.25 0.86 -10.43
N GLU A 524 8.07 -0.41 -10.78
CA GLU A 524 8.93 -1.09 -11.74
C GLU A 524 8.63 -0.60 -13.15
N VAL A 525 9.67 -0.15 -13.86
CA VAL A 525 9.56 0.28 -15.26
C VAL A 525 10.21 -0.74 -16.17
N TYR A 526 9.58 -0.95 -17.33
CA TYR A 526 10.03 -1.89 -18.36
C TYR A 526 10.60 -1.11 -19.53
N LEU A 527 11.88 -1.33 -19.83
CA LEU A 527 12.54 -0.72 -20.99
C LEU A 527 13.04 -1.83 -21.93
N HIS A 528 12.76 -1.65 -23.21
CA HIS A 528 13.18 -2.58 -24.26
C HIS A 528 14.47 -2.07 -24.90
N THR A 529 15.50 -2.90 -24.96
CA THR A 529 16.70 -2.60 -25.74
C THR A 529 16.43 -2.80 -27.23
N PRO A 530 17.12 -2.06 -28.13
CA PRO A 530 16.94 -2.19 -29.58
C PRO A 530 17.13 -3.64 -30.09
N PRO A 531 16.50 -4.02 -31.21
CA PRO A 531 16.51 -5.39 -31.74
C PRO A 531 17.88 -5.85 -32.29
N ALA A 532 18.86 -4.96 -32.38
CA ALA A 532 20.22 -5.22 -32.82
C ALA A 532 21.18 -4.17 -32.24
N PRO A 533 22.50 -4.41 -32.25
CA PRO A 533 23.50 -3.41 -31.87
C PRO A 533 23.30 -2.09 -32.63
N VAL A 534 23.48 -0.98 -31.91
CA VAL A 534 23.31 0.35 -32.49
C VAL A 534 24.49 0.67 -33.41
N LEU A 535 24.19 0.99 -34.67
CA LEU A 535 25.17 1.49 -35.62
C LEU A 535 25.43 2.98 -35.39
N ASN A 536 26.68 3.31 -35.17
CA ASN A 536 27.12 4.68 -35.01
C ASN A 536 27.77 5.19 -36.30
N PHE A 537 27.14 6.16 -36.95
CA PHE A 537 27.62 6.76 -38.20
C PHE A 537 27.26 8.26 -38.24
N TYR A 538 27.90 8.99 -39.15
CA TYR A 538 27.69 10.41 -39.41
C TYR A 538 27.16 10.62 -40.83
N LEU A 539 26.51 11.75 -41.04
CA LEU A 539 25.97 12.13 -42.33
C LEU A 539 27.09 12.68 -43.22
N ASP A 540 27.37 12.01 -44.34
CA ASP A 540 28.46 12.36 -45.22
C ASP A 540 28.03 13.41 -46.26
N SER A 541 28.37 14.68 -45.98
CA SER A 541 28.11 15.80 -46.89
C SER A 541 28.85 15.73 -48.23
N ARG A 542 29.87 14.86 -48.38
CA ARG A 542 30.59 14.69 -49.66
C ARG A 542 29.72 14.09 -50.75
N TRP A 543 28.64 13.41 -50.34
CA TRP A 543 27.67 12.80 -51.24
C TRP A 543 26.48 13.75 -51.53
N GLY A 544 26.63 15.06 -51.41
CA GLY A 544 25.56 16.01 -51.77
C GLY A 544 25.70 16.51 -53.22
N LEU A 545 24.75 16.17 -54.11
CA LEU A 545 24.66 16.75 -55.47
C LEU A 545 24.54 18.29 -55.46
N HIS A 546 23.91 18.85 -54.42
CA HIS A 546 23.63 20.27 -54.25
C HIS A 546 24.06 20.75 -52.86
N ALA A 547 25.36 20.99 -52.69
CA ALA A 547 25.94 21.48 -51.43
C ALA A 547 25.36 22.84 -50.98
N ASP A 548 24.73 23.60 -51.88
CA ASP A 548 24.03 24.86 -51.61
C ASP A 548 22.64 24.66 -50.97
N ARG A 549 22.06 23.46 -51.05
CA ARG A 549 20.69 23.15 -50.60
C ARG A 549 20.65 22.24 -49.39
N LEU A 550 21.65 21.38 -49.22
CA LEU A 550 21.72 20.43 -48.11
C LEU A 550 22.65 20.96 -47.01
N VAL A 551 22.07 21.40 -45.91
CA VAL A 551 22.81 21.89 -44.74
C VAL A 551 22.93 20.76 -43.71
N VAL A 552 24.15 20.30 -43.48
CA VAL A 552 24.49 19.32 -42.44
C VAL A 552 25.04 20.05 -41.21
N SER A 553 24.67 19.64 -39.99
CA SER A 553 25.17 20.26 -38.76
C SER A 553 26.67 20.01 -38.57
N LYS A 554 27.33 20.80 -37.70
CA LYS A 554 28.76 20.64 -37.40
C LYS A 554 29.11 19.26 -36.84
N GLU A 555 28.17 18.67 -36.10
CA GLU A 555 28.28 17.34 -35.50
C GLU A 555 27.93 16.22 -36.50
N GLN A 556 27.54 16.57 -37.73
CA GLN A 556 27.15 15.64 -38.80
C GLN A 556 26.02 14.67 -38.39
N ARG A 557 25.10 15.14 -37.55
CA ARG A 557 23.94 14.35 -37.04
C ARG A 557 22.59 14.90 -37.43
N CYS A 558 22.54 16.15 -37.88
CA CYS A 558 21.32 16.74 -38.41
C CYS A 558 21.55 17.17 -39.85
N ALA A 559 20.54 16.97 -40.70
CA ALA A 559 20.53 17.48 -42.05
C ALA A 559 19.19 18.18 -42.33
N ARG A 560 19.27 19.26 -43.10
CA ARG A 560 18.11 20.00 -43.60
C ARG A 560 18.30 20.31 -45.07
N SER A 561 17.32 19.94 -45.89
CA SER A 561 17.19 20.44 -47.25
C SER A 561 16.43 21.75 -47.22
N VAL A 562 17.06 22.81 -47.71
CA VAL A 562 16.48 24.14 -47.86
C VAL A 562 16.27 24.49 -49.33
N PRO A 563 15.23 25.26 -49.67
CA PRO A 563 15.09 25.79 -51.03
C PRO A 563 16.31 26.63 -51.41
N GLY A 564 17.10 26.16 -52.37
CA GLY A 564 18.24 26.92 -52.89
C GLY A 564 17.80 28.13 -53.73
N LEU A 565 18.70 29.09 -53.95
CA LEU A 565 18.42 30.31 -54.71
C LEU A 565 17.91 30.02 -56.13
N SER A 566 18.46 29.00 -56.79
CA SER A 566 18.05 28.60 -58.14
C SER A 566 16.64 28.02 -58.19
N LEU A 567 16.15 27.37 -57.11
CA LEU A 567 14.75 26.94 -57.02
C LEU A 567 13.81 28.13 -56.82
N LEU A 568 14.21 29.11 -56.01
CA LEU A 568 13.45 30.35 -55.81
C LEU A 568 13.36 31.17 -57.10
N GLN A 569 14.45 31.27 -57.85
CA GLN A 569 14.47 31.93 -59.16
C GLN A 569 13.59 31.20 -60.20
N ALA A 570 13.65 29.87 -60.25
CA ALA A 570 12.79 29.09 -61.14
C ALA A 570 11.29 29.26 -60.80
N ALA A 571 10.96 29.31 -59.51
CA ALA A 571 9.60 29.55 -59.05
C ALA A 571 9.09 30.98 -59.35
N ASP A 572 9.97 31.99 -59.34
CA ASP A 572 9.63 33.37 -59.71
C ASP A 572 9.26 33.50 -61.20
N HIS A 573 9.93 32.74 -62.05
CA HIS A 573 9.76 32.81 -63.51
C HIS A 573 8.57 32.00 -64.05
N ALA A 574 7.86 31.21 -63.24
CA ALA A 574 6.76 30.37 -63.71
C ALA A 574 5.63 30.19 -62.66
N LEU A 575 4.42 30.61 -63.02
CA LEU A 575 3.21 30.51 -62.17
C LEU A 575 2.75 29.06 -61.89
N THR A 576 3.11 28.08 -62.74
CA THR A 576 2.55 26.72 -62.70
C THR A 576 3.58 25.59 -62.86
N SER A 577 4.89 25.83 -62.73
CA SER A 577 5.90 24.77 -62.80
C SER A 577 6.18 24.16 -61.42
N CYS A 578 6.05 22.83 -61.29
CA CYS A 578 6.42 22.10 -60.07
C CYS A 578 7.86 21.55 -60.15
N HIS A 579 8.86 22.40 -59.91
CA HIS A 579 10.24 21.93 -59.78
C HIS A 579 10.46 21.33 -58.38
N LEU A 580 10.29 20.02 -58.22
CA LEU A 580 10.70 19.30 -57.02
C LEU A 580 12.09 18.71 -57.24
N THR A 581 13.05 19.11 -56.41
CA THR A 581 14.39 18.51 -56.42
C THR A 581 14.50 17.44 -55.34
N SER A 582 15.30 16.41 -55.63
CA SER A 582 15.62 15.33 -54.72
C SER A 582 17.09 15.43 -54.32
N ASP A 583 17.36 15.62 -53.03
CA ASP A 583 18.70 15.58 -52.45
C ASP A 583 18.92 14.24 -51.75
N LEU A 584 19.96 13.50 -52.10
CA LEU A 584 20.35 12.26 -51.41
C LEU A 584 21.50 12.53 -50.45
N LEU A 585 21.42 11.93 -49.27
CA LEU A 585 22.46 11.94 -48.25
C LEU A 585 22.69 10.51 -47.78
N VAL A 586 23.97 10.13 -47.62
CA VAL A 586 24.38 8.78 -47.24
C VAL A 586 25.15 8.84 -45.92
N GLY A 587 25.07 7.79 -45.11
CA GLY A 587 25.94 7.63 -43.96
C GLY A 587 27.39 7.38 -44.38
N ASP A 588 28.35 7.76 -43.54
CA ASP A 588 29.78 7.53 -43.75
C ASP A 588 30.24 6.07 -43.50
N VAL A 589 29.30 5.18 -43.13
CA VAL A 589 29.56 3.76 -42.86
C VAL A 589 28.73 2.89 -43.78
N ALA A 590 29.40 1.97 -44.49
CA ALA A 590 28.78 0.90 -45.25
C ALA A 590 28.70 -0.40 -44.42
N ILE A 591 27.54 -1.05 -44.46
CA ILE A 591 27.24 -2.30 -43.75
C ILE A 591 27.51 -3.46 -44.69
N THR A 592 28.32 -4.43 -44.24
CA THR A 592 28.71 -5.59 -45.05
C THR A 592 28.40 -6.94 -44.40
N GLN A 593 27.93 -6.96 -43.14
CA GLN A 593 27.58 -8.19 -42.41
C GLN A 593 26.78 -7.88 -41.13
N GLY A 594 26.07 -8.88 -40.62
CA GLY A 594 25.40 -8.85 -39.32
C GLY A 594 24.11 -8.01 -39.26
N ARG A 595 23.65 -7.73 -38.03
CA ARG A 595 22.43 -6.95 -37.77
C ARG A 595 22.78 -5.62 -37.13
N HIS A 596 22.17 -4.55 -37.62
CA HIS A 596 22.46 -3.17 -37.20
C HIS A 596 21.18 -2.37 -37.03
N TYR A 597 21.12 -1.56 -35.98
CA TYR A 597 19.98 -0.68 -35.70
C TYR A 597 20.40 0.78 -35.60
N TRP A 598 19.61 1.71 -36.11
CA TRP A 598 19.74 3.13 -35.81
C TRP A 598 18.37 3.78 -35.74
N ALA A 599 18.30 4.94 -35.08
CA ALA A 599 17.07 5.72 -35.03
C ALA A 599 17.30 7.15 -35.52
N CYS A 600 16.25 7.75 -36.06
CA CYS A 600 16.23 9.14 -36.47
C CYS A 600 14.86 9.77 -36.22
N SER A 601 14.79 11.10 -36.16
CA SER A 601 13.56 11.87 -36.17
C SER A 601 13.49 12.69 -37.44
N VAL A 602 12.29 12.75 -38.04
CA VAL A 602 12.00 13.64 -39.17
C VAL A 602 11.08 14.73 -38.67
N GLU A 603 11.39 15.98 -39.03
CA GLU A 603 10.56 17.11 -38.65
C GLU A 603 9.16 16.97 -39.28
N PRO A 604 8.05 17.04 -38.51
CA PRO A 604 6.71 16.85 -39.05
C PRO A 604 6.32 17.82 -40.18
N GLY A 605 6.93 19.01 -40.21
CA GLY A 605 6.76 20.00 -41.27
C GLY A 605 7.54 19.72 -42.55
N SER A 606 8.32 18.64 -42.61
CA SER A 606 9.02 18.22 -43.82
C SER A 606 7.99 17.84 -44.90
N TYR A 607 8.25 18.29 -46.13
CA TYR A 607 7.41 18.00 -47.28
C TYR A 607 7.41 16.50 -47.59
N LEU A 608 8.56 15.96 -48.03
CA LEU A 608 8.76 14.53 -48.25
C LEU A 608 10.20 14.13 -47.93
N VAL A 609 10.36 13.12 -47.09
CA VAL A 609 11.64 12.52 -46.71
C VAL A 609 11.52 11.00 -46.84
N LYS A 610 12.53 10.37 -47.45
CA LYS A 610 12.67 8.93 -47.55
C LYS A 610 13.83 8.49 -46.67
N VAL A 611 13.56 7.58 -45.75
CA VAL A 611 14.57 7.03 -44.83
C VAL A 611 14.72 5.54 -45.09
N GLY A 612 15.95 5.04 -45.20
CA GLY A 612 16.17 3.63 -45.47
C GLY A 612 17.62 3.29 -45.72
N VAL A 613 17.85 2.32 -46.60
CA VAL A 613 19.18 1.89 -47.03
C VAL A 613 19.25 1.68 -48.53
N GLY A 614 20.47 1.66 -49.06
CA GLY A 614 20.74 1.36 -50.46
C GLY A 614 22.08 0.69 -50.68
N LEU A 615 22.19 -0.10 -51.73
CA LEU A 615 23.45 -0.67 -52.21
C LEU A 615 24.38 0.49 -52.65
N GLU A 616 25.60 0.54 -52.12
CA GLU A 616 26.53 1.67 -52.29
C GLU A 616 26.80 1.99 -53.77
N SER A 617 27.06 0.97 -54.60
CA SER A 617 27.31 1.12 -56.03
C SER A 617 26.12 1.74 -56.77
N LYS A 618 24.89 1.37 -56.39
CA LYS A 618 23.66 1.90 -56.99
C LYS A 618 23.32 3.30 -56.48
N LEU A 619 23.64 3.60 -55.22
CA LEU A 619 23.56 4.96 -54.71
C LEU A 619 24.52 5.87 -55.51
N GLN A 620 25.77 5.43 -55.75
CA GLN A 620 26.76 6.16 -56.58
C GLN A 620 26.29 6.41 -58.02
N GLU A 621 25.72 5.40 -58.69
CA GLU A 621 25.14 5.58 -60.03
C GLU A 621 24.06 6.69 -60.04
N TRP A 622 23.22 6.74 -59.00
CA TRP A 622 22.19 7.78 -58.87
C TRP A 622 22.79 9.18 -58.67
N PHE A 623 23.98 9.29 -58.09
CA PHE A 623 24.71 10.56 -57.98
C PHE A 623 25.27 11.07 -59.31
N HIS A 624 25.59 10.17 -60.25
CA HIS A 624 26.19 10.55 -61.53
C HIS A 624 25.14 10.76 -62.64
N LEU A 625 23.89 10.34 -62.43
CA LEU A 625 22.77 10.50 -63.37
C LEU A 625 21.48 10.95 -62.63
N PRO A 626 21.31 12.24 -62.28
CA PRO A 626 20.06 12.71 -61.73
C PRO A 626 18.97 12.57 -62.79
N GLN A 627 18.02 11.65 -62.58
CA GLN A 627 16.81 11.62 -63.38
C GLN A 627 16.04 12.90 -63.10
N ASP A 628 16.01 13.82 -64.07
CA ASP A 628 15.04 14.90 -64.05
C ASP A 628 13.66 14.27 -63.89
N MET A 629 12.98 14.56 -62.77
CA MET A 629 11.55 14.25 -62.60
C MET A 629 10.71 15.19 -63.47
N ALA A 630 11.04 15.30 -64.75
CA ALA A 630 10.14 15.78 -65.76
C ALA A 630 9.12 14.66 -65.99
N SER A 631 7.87 14.96 -65.66
CA SER A 631 6.65 14.22 -66.04
C SER A 631 6.87 13.28 -67.23
N PRO A 632 6.50 11.99 -67.16
CA PRO A 632 6.30 11.23 -68.37
C PRO A 632 5.17 11.95 -69.11
N ARG A 633 5.53 12.75 -70.12
CA ARG A 633 4.56 13.23 -71.08
C ARG A 633 3.96 11.98 -71.66
N TYR A 634 2.68 11.81 -71.40
CA TYR A 634 1.85 10.80 -72.00
C TYR A 634 1.87 11.09 -73.51
N ASP A 635 2.74 10.41 -74.26
CA ASP A 635 2.64 10.32 -75.71
C ASP A 635 1.65 9.17 -75.99
N PRO A 636 0.43 9.47 -76.44
CA PRO A 636 -0.55 8.44 -76.76
C PRO A 636 -0.37 8.08 -78.23
N ASP A 637 0.74 7.45 -78.60
CA ASP A 637 0.81 6.63 -79.81
C ASP A 637 2.14 5.91 -79.92
N SER A 638 2.14 4.64 -79.53
CA SER A 638 2.89 3.56 -80.15
C SER A 638 2.42 2.27 -79.51
N GLY A 639 1.27 1.78 -79.99
CA GLY A 639 0.90 0.41 -79.77
C GLY A 639 1.95 -0.48 -80.41
N HIS A 640 2.80 -1.11 -79.60
CA HIS A 640 3.46 -2.36 -79.93
C HIS A 640 3.47 -3.24 -78.68
N ASP A 641 2.73 -4.34 -78.85
CA ASP A 641 2.68 -5.52 -78.01
C ASP A 641 4.10 -6.10 -77.94
N SER A 642 4.70 -6.10 -76.76
CA SER A 642 5.90 -6.89 -76.46
C SER A 642 5.88 -7.22 -74.98
N GLY A 643 5.19 -8.32 -74.67
CA GLY A 643 5.47 -9.08 -73.47
C GLY A 643 6.94 -9.52 -73.46
N ALA A 644 7.60 -9.21 -72.36
CA ALA A 644 8.72 -9.97 -71.85
C ALA A 644 8.62 -9.92 -70.33
N GLU A 645 8.12 -11.03 -69.78
CA GLU A 645 8.25 -11.38 -68.38
C GLU A 645 9.74 -11.59 -68.10
N ASP A 646 10.39 -10.61 -67.49
CA ASP A 646 11.67 -10.77 -66.80
C ASP A 646 11.63 -9.91 -65.52
N ALA A 647 10.66 -10.19 -64.65
CA ALA A 647 10.74 -9.76 -63.26
C ALA A 647 11.71 -10.71 -62.55
N GLN A 648 13.00 -10.45 -62.76
CA GLN A 648 14.09 -11.13 -62.07
C GLN A 648 13.83 -11.08 -60.55
N ASP A 649 13.83 -12.26 -59.91
CA ASP A 649 13.71 -12.50 -58.45
C ASP A 649 14.80 -11.81 -57.59
N SER A 650 15.47 -10.77 -58.08
CA SER A 650 16.47 -10.00 -57.35
C SER A 650 15.82 -8.98 -56.43
N ALA A 651 16.24 -8.96 -55.16
CA ALA A 651 15.85 -7.92 -54.21
C ALA A 651 16.16 -6.51 -54.75
N PRO A 652 15.35 -5.49 -54.42
CA PRO A 652 15.57 -4.14 -54.95
C PRO A 652 16.87 -3.54 -54.40
N PRO A 653 17.58 -2.70 -55.17
CA PRO A 653 18.84 -2.08 -54.74
C PRO A 653 18.66 -1.05 -53.62
N PHE A 654 17.43 -0.61 -53.36
CA PHE A 654 17.08 0.35 -52.33
C PHE A 654 15.81 -0.08 -51.59
N CYS A 655 15.75 0.23 -50.29
CA CYS A 655 14.55 0.03 -49.50
C CYS A 655 14.32 1.25 -48.61
N PHE A 656 13.27 2.01 -48.92
CA PHE A 656 12.95 3.29 -48.27
C PHE A 656 11.53 3.31 -47.72
N LEU A 657 11.38 3.90 -46.54
CA LEU A 657 10.10 4.31 -46.01
C LEU A 657 9.88 5.80 -46.28
N THR A 658 8.75 6.14 -46.91
CA THR A 658 8.40 7.52 -47.27
C THR A 658 7.59 8.16 -46.16
N MET A 659 7.97 9.38 -45.77
CA MET A 659 7.27 10.17 -44.77
C MET A 659 7.22 11.65 -45.14
N GLY A 660 6.18 12.34 -44.69
CA GLY A 660 5.94 13.72 -45.04
C GLY A 660 4.65 14.22 -44.41
N MET A 661 4.56 15.53 -44.15
CA MET A 661 3.37 16.17 -43.60
C MET A 661 2.88 15.50 -42.29
N GLY A 662 3.82 15.07 -41.45
CA GLY A 662 3.53 14.38 -40.19
C GLY A 662 2.96 12.96 -40.33
N LYS A 663 3.08 12.32 -41.50
CA LYS A 663 2.60 10.96 -41.78
C LYS A 663 3.69 10.08 -42.37
N ILE A 664 3.59 8.77 -42.17
CA ILE A 664 4.32 7.73 -42.91
C ILE A 664 3.38 7.06 -43.91
N TYR A 665 3.90 6.73 -45.08
CA TYR A 665 3.20 5.95 -46.09
C TYR A 665 3.70 4.51 -46.04
N LEU A 666 2.80 3.55 -45.77
CA LEU A 666 3.12 2.12 -45.78
C LEU A 666 2.72 1.50 -47.13
N PRO A 667 3.67 1.03 -47.94
CA PRO A 667 3.37 0.28 -49.16
C PRO A 667 2.59 -1.00 -48.85
N GLN A 668 1.59 -1.34 -49.67
CA GLN A 668 0.80 -2.56 -49.52
C GLN A 668 1.69 -3.80 -49.80
N GLN A 669 1.74 -4.75 -48.86
CA GLN A 669 2.45 -6.02 -49.07
C GLN A 669 1.60 -6.93 -49.98
N ASN A 670 2.06 -7.19 -51.21
CA ASN A 670 1.56 -8.32 -52.00
C ASN A 670 2.08 -9.62 -51.37
N TYR A 671 1.28 -10.27 -50.54
CA TYR A 671 1.54 -11.62 -50.08
C TYR A 671 1.35 -12.61 -51.24
N HIS A 672 2.44 -13.05 -51.87
CA HIS A 672 2.43 -14.36 -52.54
C HIS A 672 2.58 -15.45 -51.48
N HIS A 673 1.44 -15.93 -50.96
CA HIS A 673 1.40 -17.12 -50.12
C HIS A 673 1.69 -18.37 -50.96
N GLN A 674 2.85 -19.01 -50.74
CA GLN A 674 2.94 -20.46 -50.90
C GLN A 674 2.13 -21.11 -49.77
N GLY A 675 1.20 -21.98 -50.15
CA GLY A 675 0.22 -22.58 -49.25
C GLY A 675 0.85 -23.58 -48.28
N SER A 676 0.44 -23.50 -47.02
CA SER A 676 0.41 -24.64 -46.10
C SER A 676 -0.82 -24.54 -45.21
N HIS A 677 -1.60 -25.61 -45.19
CA HIS A 677 -2.87 -25.78 -44.49
C HIS A 677 -2.78 -25.49 -42.99
N GLY A 678 -3.81 -24.86 -42.40
CA GLY A 678 -3.99 -24.94 -40.95
C GLY A 678 -4.90 -23.93 -40.26
N ASN A 679 -6.22 -24.13 -40.42
CA ASN A 679 -7.25 -23.96 -39.38
C ASN A 679 -7.79 -22.56 -39.01
N ASN A 680 -9.12 -22.58 -38.80
CA ASN A 680 -10.03 -21.46 -38.59
C ASN A 680 -9.88 -20.76 -37.24
N ASN A 681 -10.06 -19.43 -37.22
CA ASN A 681 -10.96 -18.81 -36.25
C ASN A 681 -11.47 -17.44 -36.74
N ARG A 682 -12.77 -17.25 -36.56
CA ARG A 682 -13.60 -16.08 -36.93
C ARG A 682 -13.36 -14.90 -35.99
N ASP A 683 -13.55 -13.67 -36.50
CA ASP A 683 -14.45 -12.66 -35.91
C ASP A 683 -14.64 -11.41 -36.84
N PRO A 684 -15.69 -10.56 -36.62
CA PRO A 684 -16.56 -10.11 -37.71
C PRO A 684 -16.62 -8.58 -37.99
N ILE A 685 -17.38 -8.23 -39.05
CA ILE A 685 -18.01 -6.92 -39.39
C ILE A 685 -17.21 -6.00 -40.34
N THR A 686 -17.67 -5.89 -41.60
CA THR A 686 -18.18 -4.64 -42.20
C THR A 686 -18.77 -4.90 -43.59
N ASN A 687 -20.07 -4.64 -43.75
CA ASN A 687 -20.75 -4.48 -45.04
C ASN A 687 -20.53 -3.04 -45.53
N GLY A 688 -20.22 -2.86 -46.83
CA GLY A 688 -20.25 -1.54 -47.47
C GLY A 688 -19.67 -1.55 -48.88
N ASN A 689 -20.56 -1.58 -49.88
CA ASN A 689 -20.23 -1.31 -51.29
C ASN A 689 -19.76 0.16 -51.45
N GLY A 690 -18.58 0.36 -52.04
CA GLY A 690 -18.03 1.65 -52.46
C GLY A 690 -16.87 1.45 -53.45
N PRO A 691 -16.60 2.39 -54.38
CA PRO A 691 -15.73 2.15 -55.53
C PRO A 691 -14.25 2.06 -55.14
N SER A 692 -13.53 1.18 -55.82
CA SER A 692 -12.10 0.90 -55.65
C SER A 692 -11.21 2.14 -55.85
N THR A 693 -10.60 2.63 -54.77
CA THR A 693 -9.52 3.63 -54.77
C THR A 693 -8.15 2.95 -54.60
N PRO A 694 -7.05 3.48 -55.20
CA PRO A 694 -5.74 2.84 -55.16
C PRO A 694 -5.16 2.86 -53.73
N THR A 695 -4.64 1.72 -53.32
CA THR A 695 -4.48 1.24 -51.94
C THR A 695 -3.07 1.46 -51.36
N GLY A 696 -3.00 2.28 -50.31
CA GLY A 696 -1.84 2.41 -49.40
C GLY A 696 -2.31 3.04 -48.07
N LEU A 697 -1.84 2.54 -46.92
CA LEU A 697 -2.27 3.01 -45.60
C LEU A 697 -1.29 4.07 -45.07
N THR A 698 -1.81 5.24 -44.69
CA THR A 698 -1.00 6.28 -44.03
C THR A 698 -1.16 6.21 -42.52
N TYR A 699 -0.06 6.31 -41.78
CA TYR A 699 -0.04 6.35 -40.31
C TYR A 699 0.60 7.65 -39.79
N PRO A 700 0.33 8.08 -38.54
CA PRO A 700 1.03 9.21 -37.93
C PRO A 700 2.54 8.96 -37.87
N LEU A 701 3.34 9.99 -38.13
CA LEU A 701 4.79 9.93 -38.00
C LEU A 701 5.19 9.69 -36.54
N PRO A 702 5.90 8.60 -36.19
CA PRO A 702 6.39 8.40 -34.84
C PRO A 702 7.39 9.50 -34.45
N PRO A 703 7.52 9.84 -33.15
CA PRO A 703 8.51 10.83 -32.70
C PRO A 703 9.94 10.48 -33.12
N ARG A 704 10.22 9.18 -33.21
CA ARG A 704 11.48 8.62 -33.71
C ARG A 704 11.20 7.34 -34.48
N LEU A 705 11.80 7.24 -35.65
CA LEU A 705 11.78 6.08 -36.51
C LEU A 705 13.04 5.25 -36.28
N GLY A 706 12.88 3.99 -35.90
CA GLY A 706 13.95 3.01 -35.82
C GLY A 706 14.08 2.26 -37.14
N VAL A 707 15.31 1.94 -37.53
CA VAL A 707 15.63 1.17 -38.73
C VAL A 707 16.56 0.05 -38.33
N CYS A 708 16.22 -1.19 -38.66
CA CYS A 708 17.03 -2.37 -38.40
C CYS A 708 17.33 -3.08 -39.71
N LEU A 709 18.61 -3.19 -40.09
CA LEU A 709 19.06 -3.98 -41.22
C LEU A 709 19.59 -5.32 -40.70
N ASP A 710 19.06 -6.41 -41.24
CA ASP A 710 19.60 -7.76 -41.12
C ASP A 710 20.27 -8.11 -42.45
N PHE A 711 21.58 -7.85 -42.54
CA PHE A 711 22.35 -7.95 -43.79
C PHE A 711 22.30 -9.37 -44.36
N GLU A 712 22.47 -10.38 -43.50
CA GLU A 712 22.47 -11.80 -43.87
C GLU A 712 21.13 -12.26 -44.46
N LYS A 713 20.03 -11.63 -44.06
CA LYS A 713 18.68 -11.95 -44.55
C LYS A 713 18.19 -11.00 -45.64
N GLY A 714 18.99 -10.00 -46.03
CA GLY A 714 18.56 -8.97 -46.99
C GLY A 714 17.32 -8.20 -46.53
N ARG A 715 17.15 -8.01 -45.21
CA ARG A 715 15.87 -7.61 -44.62
C ARG A 715 15.98 -6.33 -43.81
N LEU A 716 15.11 -5.37 -44.12
CA LEU A 716 15.03 -4.07 -43.48
C LEU A 716 13.69 -3.92 -42.77
N THR A 717 13.73 -3.73 -41.45
CA THR A 717 12.54 -3.55 -40.63
C THR A 717 12.55 -2.15 -40.01
N PHE A 718 11.45 -1.42 -40.16
CA PHE A 718 11.23 -0.12 -39.54
C PHE A 718 10.42 -0.27 -38.25
N TYR A 719 10.77 0.49 -37.23
CA TYR A 719 10.18 0.42 -35.90
C TYR A 719 9.71 1.79 -35.42
N ASP A 720 8.69 1.82 -34.58
CA ASP A 720 8.51 2.94 -33.65
C ASP A 720 9.59 2.83 -32.58
N ALA A 721 10.58 3.74 -32.59
CA ALA A 721 11.73 3.65 -31.70
C ALA A 721 11.39 3.92 -30.22
N HIS A 722 10.16 4.31 -29.88
CA HIS A 722 9.71 4.41 -28.49
C HIS A 722 9.17 3.07 -27.97
N SER A 723 8.27 2.43 -28.72
CA SER A 723 7.65 1.16 -28.33
C SER A 723 8.41 -0.08 -28.81
N LEU A 724 9.39 0.10 -29.70
CA LEU A 724 10.08 -0.95 -30.48
C LEU A 724 9.11 -1.91 -31.18
N ARG A 725 7.92 -1.41 -31.56
CA ARG A 725 6.97 -2.16 -32.39
C ARG A 725 7.36 -2.03 -33.86
N PRO A 726 7.40 -3.13 -34.63
CA PRO A 726 7.64 -3.05 -36.06
C PRO A 726 6.47 -2.32 -36.74
N LEU A 727 6.81 -1.39 -37.63
CA LEU A 727 5.88 -0.60 -38.45
C LEU A 727 5.73 -1.20 -39.84
N TRP A 728 6.86 -1.53 -40.47
CA TRP A 728 6.91 -2.09 -41.83
C TRP A 728 8.21 -2.85 -42.05
N GLU A 729 8.18 -3.83 -42.95
CA GLU A 729 9.32 -4.65 -43.31
C GLU A 729 9.42 -4.77 -44.83
N GLY A 730 10.65 -4.64 -45.34
CA GLY A 730 10.99 -4.76 -46.75
C GLY A 730 12.31 -5.49 -46.96
N HIS A 731 12.65 -5.71 -48.23
CA HIS A 731 13.88 -6.39 -48.64
C HIS A 731 14.81 -5.42 -49.37
N VAL A 732 16.11 -5.66 -49.28
CA VAL A 732 17.15 -4.92 -50.01
C VAL A 732 18.21 -5.89 -50.50
N ASP A 733 18.79 -5.61 -51.66
CA ASP A 733 19.94 -6.34 -52.15
C ASP A 733 21.17 -6.11 -51.25
N CYS A 734 21.69 -7.20 -50.69
CA CYS A 734 22.91 -7.24 -49.88
C CYS A 734 24.07 -7.95 -50.61
N SER A 735 24.06 -7.99 -51.94
CA SER A 735 25.15 -8.54 -52.77
C SER A 735 26.48 -7.79 -52.61
N GLY A 736 26.45 -6.56 -52.10
CA GLY A 736 27.60 -5.72 -51.79
C GLY A 736 27.34 -4.81 -50.58
N PRO A 737 28.21 -3.81 -50.33
CA PRO A 737 28.07 -2.90 -49.20
C PRO A 737 26.76 -2.09 -49.25
N VAL A 738 26.04 -2.04 -48.13
CA VAL A 738 24.75 -1.34 -48.00
C VAL A 738 24.88 -0.16 -47.04
N CYS A 739 24.51 1.05 -47.48
CA CYS A 739 24.64 2.27 -46.68
C CYS A 739 23.29 2.77 -46.17
N PRO A 740 23.22 3.32 -44.94
CA PRO A 740 22.10 4.18 -44.53
C PRO A 740 21.94 5.34 -45.50
N ALA A 741 20.72 5.56 -45.98
CA ALA A 741 20.43 6.55 -47.02
C ALA A 741 19.19 7.37 -46.67
N PHE A 742 19.24 8.66 -47.01
CA PHE A 742 18.21 9.64 -46.70
C PHE A 742 17.97 10.53 -47.92
N CYS A 743 16.77 10.51 -48.47
CA CYS A 743 16.41 11.29 -49.64
C CYS A 743 15.38 12.36 -49.26
N PHE A 744 15.69 13.63 -49.53
CA PHE A 744 14.84 14.77 -49.28
C PHE A 744 14.23 15.23 -50.59
N ILE A 745 12.91 15.26 -50.68
CA ILE A 745 12.18 15.76 -51.84
C ILE A 745 11.53 17.06 -51.40
N GLY A 746 12.00 18.20 -51.91
CA GLY A 746 11.64 19.52 -51.39
C GLY A 746 12.20 19.80 -49.99
N GLY A 747 11.55 20.70 -49.24
CA GLY A 747 12.03 21.10 -47.91
C GLY A 747 11.82 20.01 -46.86
N GLY A 748 12.86 19.69 -46.09
CA GLY A 748 12.77 18.69 -45.03
C GLY A 748 13.94 18.71 -44.05
N SER A 749 13.74 18.17 -42.86
CA SER A 749 14.77 18.11 -41.81
C SER A 749 14.76 16.76 -41.12
N LEU A 750 15.95 16.22 -40.88
CA LEU A 750 16.18 14.94 -40.21
C LEU A 750 17.28 15.08 -39.15
N GLN A 751 17.13 14.36 -38.04
CA GLN A 751 18.12 14.28 -36.98
C GLN A 751 18.35 12.81 -36.59
N LEU A 752 19.61 12.37 -36.58
CA LEU A 752 20.02 11.06 -36.08
C LEU A 752 19.99 11.04 -34.54
N GLN A 753 19.59 9.91 -33.97
CA GLN A 753 19.59 9.70 -32.53
C GLN A 753 21.02 9.61 -32.00
N GLU A 754 21.36 10.45 -31.03
CA GLU A 754 22.64 10.40 -30.32
C GLU A 754 22.72 9.17 -29.41
N LEU A 755 23.94 8.62 -29.29
CA LEU A 755 24.29 7.58 -28.34
C LEU A 755 24.15 8.10 -26.91
N VAL A 756 23.62 7.27 -26.02
CA VAL A 756 23.56 7.54 -24.58
C VAL A 756 24.96 7.71 -24.00
N ALA A 757 25.95 6.97 -24.49
CA ALA A 757 27.35 7.11 -24.08
C ALA A 757 27.92 8.53 -24.29
N ASN A 758 27.37 9.29 -25.25
CA ASN A 758 27.84 10.65 -25.57
C ASN A 758 27.06 11.74 -24.82
N ARG A 759 26.07 11.36 -24.01
CA ARG A 759 25.15 12.28 -23.34
C ARG A 759 25.75 12.75 -22.02
N ASN A 760 26.02 14.05 -21.89
CA ASN A 760 26.43 14.63 -20.60
C ASN A 760 25.26 14.59 -19.61
N ALA A 761 25.49 14.07 -18.39
CA ALA A 761 24.45 13.88 -17.37
C ALA A 761 23.69 15.17 -16.98
N ASP A 762 24.25 16.35 -17.23
CA ASP A 762 23.66 17.66 -16.94
C ASP A 762 22.86 18.29 -18.10
N GLN A 763 22.76 17.65 -19.26
CA GLN A 763 21.99 18.20 -20.37
C GLN A 763 20.51 17.85 -20.25
N THR A 764 19.71 18.86 -19.84
CA THR A 764 18.26 18.87 -20.10
C THR A 764 18.00 18.52 -21.57
N PRO A 765 16.95 17.73 -21.89
CA PRO A 765 16.62 17.46 -23.28
C PRO A 765 16.44 18.81 -23.98
N VAL A 766 17.16 18.99 -25.08
CA VAL A 766 17.09 20.21 -25.88
C VAL A 766 15.62 20.41 -26.24
N ARG A 767 14.99 21.43 -25.61
CA ARG A 767 13.71 21.98 -26.07
C ARG A 767 13.86 22.18 -27.56
N ARG A 768 12.90 21.67 -28.34
CA ARG A 768 12.74 21.94 -29.78
C ARG A 768 13.36 23.30 -30.10
N VAL A 769 14.47 23.29 -30.82
CA VAL A 769 15.15 24.51 -31.21
C VAL A 769 14.24 25.21 -32.22
N THR A 770 13.30 26.02 -31.74
CA THR A 770 12.85 27.18 -32.49
C THR A 770 14.06 28.10 -32.55
N ILE A 771 14.85 27.95 -33.60
CA ILE A 771 15.87 28.94 -33.95
C ILE A 771 15.08 30.22 -34.21
N GLN A 772 15.17 31.18 -33.28
CA GLN A 772 14.73 32.55 -33.55
C GLN A 772 15.49 33.02 -34.79
N THR A 773 14.74 33.34 -35.84
CA THR A 773 15.23 34.12 -36.96
C THR A 773 15.76 35.43 -36.39
N ARG A 774 17.10 35.59 -36.37
CA ARG A 774 17.70 36.92 -36.25
C ARG A 774 17.29 37.69 -37.50
N LEU A 775 16.23 38.49 -37.37
CA LEU A 775 16.01 39.63 -38.25
C LEU A 775 17.19 40.56 -38.04
N SER A 776 18.06 40.61 -39.05
CA SER A 776 19.00 41.71 -39.25
C SER A 776 18.21 43.00 -39.29
N SER A 777 18.38 43.83 -38.25
CA SER A 777 17.99 45.22 -38.24
C SER A 777 18.80 45.97 -39.30
N LEU A 778 18.24 46.08 -40.49
CA LEU A 778 18.57 47.12 -41.46
C LEU A 778 17.59 48.27 -41.23
N ASN A 779 18.16 49.41 -40.82
CA ASN A 779 17.67 50.79 -40.90
C ASN A 779 16.24 51.13 -40.46
N ASN A 780 16.14 51.87 -39.35
CA ASN A 780 15.86 53.30 -39.39
C ASN A 780 16.45 54.01 -38.17
#